data_AF-A0A383RL53-F1
#
_entry.id   AF-A0A383RL53-F1
#
_cell.length_a   1.000
_cell.length_b   1.000
_cell.length_c   1.000
_cell.angle_alpha   90.00
_cell.angle_beta   90.00
_cell.angle_gamma   90.00
#
_symmetry.space_group_name_H-M   'P 1'
#
loop_
_entity.id
_entity.type
_entity.pdbx_description
1 polymer ?
#
loop_
_entity_poly.entity_id
_entity_poly.type
_entity_poly.pdbx_seq_one_letter_code
_entity_poly.pdbx_strand_id
1 'polypeptide(L)'
;MEFRDEEIEAMFAKLPEVPIPPNLSQRIAERIENMDRRRHRTKIVQRSIGTVAAGVLLFSGSIMFVPSFAAYAKQIPGLEAAVKWLEGAGSFMGIRNAKEHGYIPVQTYRTKWGEREVSVDNLYLEDDRLFVTVTIKGEDIAEAQRSRRLYDEFEDYTATLPEFDEHRFSDGSNHTTSYHIESEDESRKQAKAKADGIVTWKHDIPLPPEYVEQLKREDKDRKITIRLTKIKRNDEYKNIYSESEDIQVPLGINNIKPTRVVNLERAAEQANSIVQQFALKDITISPTRMLLETRTRIQDEGKVDLHPGYDWDEIVRENLILKDETGKVYPIRQSSGFNDLVNGVSRNQWEFIPSVYFENKPKHMTLEVKRLYVTQARPNRTFRLRTEDKYPKKIQYQGGDITILGTEYDNKGILHLKVQPDQAGNNPFQSTFLTYEPYYLKLQGSGSSEIWKQYDLRLDTPETRAIPMTGKQLNEKYERNITFNWVLGMIFEDKDKWGQEKTKQDVYDIAIMAPKLDEYEISLRRYNEPVEVNQKIEFTIPPLAGEHDQVGSLTEPKHGKTVKDLDSSIVERMKQAVREVAGRDIDLYGVEEYRGSTYHDVTVYSKDNKSYAALDVKRGTFDVNISMNYAELPDKIKRIVEGQTGLDEKQLAARIQDITRAKTRVDRDVHTWITGKDIDIEMEGERVLSMSYEIPMDQVSAKALESAKKASLTVRGKETPMALASRTYRYDSRIGIAKDYYDLEDQERDLSIQVGYNTGRILSVYDSDILETGTNATEALFDKFSNKQVLDAAAPDVKRLFSIDLNGYSVERYNGQNWYIFKREGSLTIEGQMNRYSKFYRLDIDSNNNINLN
;
A
#
# COMPACT_ATOMS: atom_id res chain seq x y z
N MET A 1 -10.79 30.22 -38.15
CA MET A 1 -11.81 31.28 -38.14
C MET A 1 -11.29 32.33 -37.18
N GLU A 2 -10.65 33.39 -37.68
CA GLU A 2 -10.09 34.47 -36.84
C GLU A 2 -11.20 35.49 -36.58
N PHE A 3 -11.47 35.78 -35.30
CA PHE A 3 -12.36 36.87 -34.89
C PHE A 3 -11.51 38.14 -34.71
N ARG A 4 -11.99 39.27 -35.25
CA ARG A 4 -11.30 40.58 -35.27
C ARG A 4 -11.68 41.41 -34.04
N ASP A 5 -10.73 42.21 -33.56
CA ASP A 5 -10.77 43.04 -32.33
C ASP A 5 -11.96 44.01 -32.20
N GLU A 6 -12.68 44.28 -33.29
CA GLU A 6 -13.81 45.23 -33.33
C GLU A 6 -15.03 44.78 -32.50
N GLU A 7 -15.23 43.46 -32.30
CA GLU A 7 -16.36 42.95 -31.49
C GLU A 7 -16.13 43.13 -29.97
N ILE A 8 -14.87 43.17 -29.54
CA ILE A 8 -14.52 43.32 -28.11
C ILE A 8 -14.70 44.77 -27.67
N GLU A 9 -14.30 45.76 -28.50
CA GLU A 9 -14.50 47.18 -28.17
C GLU A 9 -15.98 47.55 -28.10
N ALA A 10 -16.83 46.94 -28.94
CA ALA A 10 -18.28 47.12 -28.89
C ALA A 10 -18.93 46.56 -27.61
N MET A 11 -18.31 45.58 -26.95
CA MET A 11 -18.78 45.05 -25.65
C MET A 11 -18.45 46.00 -24.50
N PHE A 12 -17.29 46.67 -24.52
CA PHE A 12 -16.90 47.62 -23.46
C PHE A 12 -17.71 48.92 -23.50
N ALA A 13 -18.13 49.37 -24.69
CA ALA A 13 -18.97 50.56 -24.85
C ALA A 13 -20.40 50.42 -24.26
N LYS A 14 -20.82 49.21 -23.86
CA LYS A 14 -22.17 48.91 -23.34
C LYS A 14 -22.26 48.79 -21.81
N LEU A 15 -21.16 48.96 -21.08
CA LEU A 15 -21.18 48.88 -19.61
C LEU A 15 -21.69 50.22 -19.01
N PRO A 16 -22.69 50.21 -18.11
CA PRO A 16 -23.18 51.44 -17.49
C PRO A 16 -22.16 52.01 -16.49
N GLU A 17 -21.87 53.31 -16.59
CA GLU A 17 -21.05 54.03 -15.61
C GLU A 17 -21.75 54.08 -14.25
N VAL A 18 -21.10 53.51 -13.23
CA VAL A 18 -21.54 53.61 -11.84
C VAL A 18 -20.98 54.91 -11.24
N PRO A 19 -21.81 55.87 -10.79
CA PRO A 19 -21.31 57.13 -10.27
C PRO A 19 -20.67 56.94 -8.89
N ILE A 20 -19.43 57.40 -8.75
CA ILE A 20 -18.69 57.42 -7.49
C ILE A 20 -19.31 58.52 -6.58
N PRO A 21 -19.61 58.24 -5.31
CA PRO A 21 -20.18 59.24 -4.41
C PRO A 21 -19.22 60.44 -4.22
N PRO A 22 -19.70 61.68 -4.33
CA PRO A 22 -18.84 62.88 -4.38
C PRO A 22 -18.04 63.15 -3.10
N ASN A 23 -18.36 62.45 -1.99
CA ASN A 23 -17.80 62.72 -0.67
C ASN A 23 -16.76 61.67 -0.23
N LEU A 24 -16.39 60.72 -1.12
CA LEU A 24 -15.48 59.63 -0.77
C LEU A 24 -14.06 60.15 -0.48
N SER A 25 -13.55 61.08 -1.29
CA SER A 25 -12.24 61.69 -1.11
C SER A 25 -12.15 62.51 0.19
N GLN A 26 -13.25 63.15 0.59
CA GLN A 26 -13.32 63.95 1.82
C GLN A 26 -13.30 63.05 3.08
N ARG A 27 -14.01 61.91 3.05
CA ARG A 27 -13.99 60.92 4.16
C ARG A 27 -12.64 60.22 4.31
N ILE A 28 -11.88 60.08 3.22
CA ILE A 28 -10.52 59.51 3.25
C ILE A 28 -9.54 60.52 3.84
N ALA A 29 -9.64 61.81 3.44
CA ALA A 29 -8.79 62.87 3.98
C ALA A 29 -9.01 63.09 5.50
N GLU A 30 -10.26 63.16 5.97
CA GLU A 30 -10.57 63.31 7.41
C GLU A 30 -10.05 62.15 8.26
N ARG A 31 -9.97 60.94 7.69
CA ARG A 31 -9.50 59.74 8.41
C ARG A 31 -7.98 59.67 8.50
N ILE A 32 -7.27 60.20 7.49
CA ILE A 32 -5.80 60.31 7.48
C ILE A 32 -5.35 61.39 8.45
N GLU A 33 -6.02 62.55 8.46
CA GLU A 33 -5.65 63.68 9.33
C GLU A 33 -5.86 63.37 10.83
N ASN A 34 -6.82 62.51 11.15
CA ASN A 34 -7.06 62.03 12.52
C ASN A 34 -6.09 60.94 12.99
N MET A 35 -5.37 60.25 12.09
CA MET A 35 -4.36 59.25 12.46
C MET A 35 -2.99 59.87 12.79
N ASP A 36 -2.64 61.02 12.20
CA ASP A 36 -1.33 61.65 12.41
C ASP A 36 -1.19 62.40 13.75
N ARG A 37 -2.29 62.69 14.45
CA ARG A 37 -2.25 63.44 15.73
C ARG A 37 -1.96 62.61 16.99
N ARG A 38 -1.72 61.29 16.90
CA ARG A 38 -1.41 60.43 18.08
C ARG A 38 0.04 59.96 18.20
N ARG A 39 0.98 60.46 17.39
CA ARG A 39 2.42 60.13 17.49
C ARG A 39 3.27 61.35 17.81
N HIS A 40 3.26 61.80 19.06
CA HIS A 40 4.39 62.57 19.62
C HIS A 40 4.51 62.36 21.14
N ARG A 41 5.76 62.07 21.57
CA ARG A 41 6.25 61.59 22.89
C ARG A 41 6.18 60.06 22.98
N THR A 42 7.28 59.30 22.97
CA THR A 42 8.46 59.39 23.84
C THR A 42 9.65 58.65 23.21
N LYS A 43 10.88 59.11 23.48
CA LYS A 43 12.15 58.62 22.92
C LYS A 43 12.90 57.72 23.93
N ILE A 44 13.62 56.71 23.40
CA ILE A 44 14.84 56.03 23.92
C ILE A 44 14.66 54.87 24.93
N VAL A 45 15.04 53.63 24.56
CA VAL A 45 16.31 52.91 24.89
C VAL A 45 16.39 51.61 24.05
N GLN A 46 17.58 51.33 23.50
CA GLN A 46 17.95 50.12 22.76
C GLN A 46 18.20 48.91 23.68
N ARG A 47 17.84 47.68 23.24
CA ARG A 47 18.69 46.47 23.23
C ARG A 47 17.94 45.24 22.68
N SER A 48 18.51 44.66 21.62
CA SER A 48 18.64 43.23 21.28
C SER A 48 17.50 42.23 21.51
N ILE A 49 17.32 41.37 20.48
CA ILE A 49 16.50 40.13 20.39
C ILE A 49 15.08 40.35 19.84
N GLY A 50 14.83 39.89 18.61
CA GLY A 50 13.47 39.71 18.09
C GLY A 50 13.29 40.02 16.60
N THR A 51 13.94 39.28 15.69
CA THR A 51 13.78 39.48 14.23
C THR A 51 13.02 38.37 13.51
N VAL A 52 12.26 37.51 14.19
CA VAL A 52 11.41 36.50 13.49
C VAL A 52 9.94 36.49 13.96
N ALA A 53 9.57 37.20 15.03
CA ALA A 53 8.21 37.14 15.58
C ALA A 53 7.25 38.27 15.12
N ALA A 54 7.68 39.23 14.30
CA ALA A 54 6.86 40.38 13.93
C ALA A 54 6.05 40.23 12.62
N GLY A 55 6.24 39.13 11.88
CA GLY A 55 5.48 38.85 10.65
C GLY A 55 4.14 38.13 10.86
N VAL A 56 3.87 37.61 12.07
CA VAL A 56 2.80 36.61 12.30
C VAL A 56 1.58 37.17 13.06
N LEU A 57 1.58 38.44 13.51
CA LEU A 57 0.52 38.96 14.40
C LEU A 57 -0.33 40.12 13.84
N LEU A 58 -0.30 40.42 12.54
CA LEU A 58 -1.11 41.52 11.97
C LEU A 58 -2.16 41.12 10.91
N PHE A 59 -2.46 39.83 10.71
CA PHE A 59 -3.41 39.41 9.67
C PHE A 59 -4.48 38.39 10.11
N SER A 60 -4.78 38.26 11.40
CA SER A 60 -5.81 37.35 11.92
C SER A 60 -7.13 38.03 12.31
N GLY A 61 -7.49 39.16 11.70
CA GLY A 61 -8.68 39.88 12.15
C GLY A 61 -9.27 40.86 11.16
N SER A 62 -9.60 40.43 9.94
CA SER A 62 -10.76 40.87 9.13
C SER A 62 -10.59 40.46 7.68
N ILE A 63 -11.61 39.82 7.11
CA ILE A 63 -12.24 40.09 5.81
C ILE A 63 -13.08 38.85 5.47
N MET A 64 -14.38 38.97 5.77
CA MET A 64 -15.43 38.13 5.23
C MET A 64 -16.09 38.97 4.11
N PHE A 65 -16.22 38.39 2.92
CA PHE A 65 -16.91 38.88 1.72
C PHE A 65 -16.20 39.97 0.87
N VAL A 66 -15.78 39.61 -0.35
CA VAL A 66 -15.93 40.32 -1.68
C VAL A 66 -14.86 39.86 -2.70
N PRO A 67 -15.15 39.77 -4.02
CA PRO A 67 -14.37 39.07 -5.06
C PRO A 67 -13.02 39.69 -5.52
N SER A 68 -12.39 40.56 -4.72
CA SER A 68 -11.11 41.19 -5.08
C SER A 68 -9.87 40.36 -4.73
N PHE A 69 -10.02 39.04 -4.56
CA PHE A 69 -8.97 38.13 -4.09
C PHE A 69 -7.82 37.92 -5.08
N ALA A 70 -7.97 38.33 -6.35
CA ALA A 70 -6.91 38.27 -7.35
C ALA A 70 -5.74 39.26 -7.08
N ALA A 71 -5.92 40.26 -6.21
CA ALA A 71 -4.91 41.27 -5.95
C ALA A 71 -3.90 40.90 -4.84
N TYR A 72 -4.24 39.96 -3.94
CA TYR A 72 -3.36 39.57 -2.83
C TYR A 72 -2.52 38.31 -3.13
N ALA A 73 -2.82 37.57 -4.20
CA ALA A 73 -2.03 36.42 -4.66
C ALA A 73 -0.73 36.79 -5.41
N LYS A 74 -0.52 38.08 -5.72
CA LYS A 74 0.49 38.57 -6.70
C LYS A 74 1.95 38.68 -6.23
N GLN A 75 2.35 38.15 -5.07
CA GLN A 75 3.68 38.48 -4.53
C GLN A 75 4.85 37.57 -4.94
N ILE A 76 4.65 36.44 -5.64
CA ILE A 76 5.77 35.69 -6.25
C ILE A 76 5.32 34.99 -7.56
N PRO A 77 5.74 35.49 -8.74
CA PRO A 77 5.47 34.86 -10.03
C PRO A 77 6.11 33.45 -10.13
N GLY A 78 5.34 32.44 -10.54
CA GLY A 78 5.83 31.10 -10.88
C GLY A 78 5.29 29.96 -10.01
N LEU A 79 5.29 30.09 -8.68
CA LEU A 79 4.71 29.07 -7.78
C LEU A 79 3.19 28.95 -7.96
N GLU A 80 2.49 30.09 -8.11
CA GLU A 80 1.04 30.10 -8.34
C GLU A 80 0.67 29.43 -9.67
N ALA A 81 1.52 29.56 -10.70
CA ALA A 81 1.29 28.91 -11.99
C ALA A 81 1.45 27.38 -11.88
N ALA A 82 2.41 26.90 -11.09
CA ALA A 82 2.59 25.47 -10.83
C ALA A 82 1.45 24.86 -10.02
N VAL A 83 0.96 25.56 -8.99
CA VAL A 83 -0.20 25.10 -8.20
C VAL A 83 -1.48 25.15 -9.03
N LYS A 84 -1.72 26.22 -9.79
CA LYS A 84 -2.86 26.29 -10.73
C LYS A 84 -2.78 25.24 -11.84
N TRP A 85 -1.57 24.92 -12.30
CA TRP A 85 -1.34 23.82 -13.24
C TRP A 85 -1.76 22.48 -12.62
N LEU A 86 -1.39 22.22 -11.37
CA LEU A 86 -1.85 21.03 -10.64
C LEU A 86 -3.35 21.00 -10.38
N GLU A 87 -3.97 22.14 -10.09
CA GLU A 87 -5.43 22.25 -9.94
C GLU A 87 -6.20 22.06 -11.25
N GLY A 88 -5.49 22.16 -12.38
CA GLY A 88 -6.00 21.78 -13.70
C GLY A 88 -6.12 20.26 -13.87
N ALA A 89 -5.40 19.48 -13.06
CA ALA A 89 -5.45 18.03 -13.09
C ALA A 89 -6.81 17.51 -12.56
N GLY A 90 -7.36 16.50 -13.23
CA GLY A 90 -8.60 15.82 -12.85
C GLY A 90 -8.53 15.24 -11.44
N SER A 91 -7.33 14.84 -10.99
CA SER A 91 -7.08 14.42 -9.60
C SER A 91 -7.41 15.50 -8.54
N PHE A 92 -7.46 16.78 -8.90
CA PHE A 92 -7.81 17.91 -8.02
C PHE A 92 -9.25 18.37 -8.17
N MET A 93 -10.08 17.70 -8.98
CA MET A 93 -11.46 18.13 -9.26
C MET A 93 -12.29 18.28 -7.98
N GLY A 94 -12.09 17.40 -7.00
CA GLY A 94 -12.70 17.49 -5.68
C GLY A 94 -12.30 18.74 -4.89
N ILE A 95 -11.00 19.05 -4.85
CA ILE A 95 -10.46 20.25 -4.19
C ILE A 95 -10.91 21.51 -4.89
N ARG A 96 -10.89 21.53 -6.23
CA ARG A 96 -11.38 22.66 -7.03
C ARG A 96 -12.85 22.95 -6.75
N ASN A 97 -13.69 21.92 -6.75
CA ASN A 97 -15.10 22.04 -6.40
C ASN A 97 -15.29 22.61 -4.98
N ALA A 98 -14.50 22.16 -4.00
CA ALA A 98 -14.50 22.73 -2.66
C ALA A 98 -14.15 24.22 -2.66
N LYS A 99 -13.08 24.63 -3.37
CA LYS A 99 -12.67 26.03 -3.48
C LYS A 99 -13.71 26.91 -4.18
N GLU A 100 -14.33 26.42 -5.24
CA GLU A 100 -15.41 27.11 -5.97
C GLU A 100 -16.62 27.39 -5.07
N HIS A 101 -16.87 26.53 -4.08
CA HIS A 101 -17.88 26.72 -3.04
C HIS A 101 -17.37 27.46 -1.80
N GLY A 102 -16.17 28.04 -1.86
CA GLY A 102 -15.58 28.86 -0.80
C GLY A 102 -14.96 28.07 0.36
N TYR A 103 -14.76 26.76 0.21
CA TYR A 103 -14.15 25.93 1.26
C TYR A 103 -12.63 25.80 1.08
N ILE A 104 -11.90 26.64 1.83
CA ILE A 104 -10.44 26.66 1.91
C ILE A 104 -10.08 26.58 3.41
N PRO A 105 -9.94 25.38 3.99
CA PRO A 105 -9.76 25.22 5.44
C PRO A 105 -8.43 25.81 5.92
N VAL A 106 -7.38 25.71 5.11
CA VAL A 106 -6.06 26.30 5.37
C VAL A 106 -5.66 27.17 4.19
N GLN A 107 -5.26 28.41 4.48
CA GLN A 107 -4.71 29.32 3.49
C GLN A 107 -3.30 28.85 3.07
N THR A 108 -2.93 29.10 1.81
CA THR A 108 -1.58 28.78 1.31
C THR A 108 -0.52 29.35 2.23
N TYR A 109 0.35 28.49 2.74
CA TYR A 109 1.50 28.87 3.54
C TYR A 109 2.72 29.02 2.62
N ARG A 110 3.50 30.09 2.77
CA ARG A 110 4.70 30.34 1.98
C ARG A 110 5.88 30.69 2.88
N THR A 111 7.04 30.11 2.57
CA THR A 111 8.29 30.39 3.28
C THR A 111 9.48 30.25 2.34
N LYS A 112 10.69 30.52 2.84
CA LYS A 112 11.94 30.22 2.17
C LYS A 112 12.64 29.05 2.87
N TRP A 113 13.41 28.30 2.09
CA TRP A 113 14.39 27.32 2.55
C TRP A 113 15.71 27.60 1.83
N GLY A 114 16.63 28.28 2.51
CA GLY A 114 17.77 28.92 1.86
C GLY A 114 17.33 29.90 0.76
N GLU A 115 17.84 29.70 -0.46
CA GLU A 115 17.47 30.50 -1.64
C GLU A 115 16.21 29.97 -2.37
N ARG A 116 15.58 28.91 -1.85
CA ARG A 116 14.41 28.28 -2.45
C ARG A 116 13.13 28.85 -1.87
N GLU A 117 12.11 28.93 -2.70
CA GLU A 117 10.76 29.30 -2.31
C GLU A 117 9.95 28.02 -2.06
N VAL A 118 9.22 27.99 -0.95
CA VAL A 118 8.39 26.83 -0.58
C VAL A 118 6.96 27.32 -0.42
N SER A 119 6.01 26.61 -1.04
CA SER A 119 4.58 26.78 -0.76
C SER A 119 3.95 25.46 -0.31
N VAL A 120 3.02 25.58 0.64
CA VAL A 120 2.19 24.49 1.13
C VAL A 120 0.76 24.89 0.84
N ASP A 121 0.15 24.13 -0.06
CA ASP A 121 -1.13 24.38 -0.69
C ASP A 121 -2.06 23.18 -0.48
N ASN A 122 -3.37 23.41 -0.65
CA ASN A 122 -4.37 22.35 -0.63
C ASN A 122 -4.32 21.45 0.62
N LEU A 123 -4.06 22.03 1.81
CA LEU A 123 -4.10 21.27 3.05
C LEU A 123 -5.58 21.05 3.45
N TYR A 124 -6.07 19.83 3.23
CA TYR A 124 -7.41 19.36 3.59
C TYR A 124 -7.27 18.15 4.51
N LEU A 125 -7.77 18.28 5.74
CA LEU A 125 -7.95 17.15 6.65
C LEU A 125 -9.43 16.77 6.64
N GLU A 126 -9.73 15.54 6.24
CA GLU A 126 -11.03 14.89 6.30
C GLU A 126 -11.00 13.82 7.39
N ASP A 127 -12.15 13.27 7.76
CA ASP A 127 -12.28 12.35 8.90
C ASP A 127 -11.47 11.04 8.76
N ASP A 128 -10.95 10.72 7.59
CA ASP A 128 -10.17 9.51 7.29
C ASP A 128 -8.92 9.76 6.42
N ARG A 129 -8.57 11.03 6.16
CA ARG A 129 -7.52 11.38 5.20
C ARG A 129 -6.94 12.76 5.42
N LEU A 130 -5.62 12.88 5.25
CA LEU A 130 -4.94 14.16 5.00
C LEU A 130 -4.53 14.26 3.53
N PHE A 131 -4.90 15.37 2.89
CA PHE A 131 -4.38 15.77 1.59
C PHE A 131 -3.57 17.07 1.73
N VAL A 132 -2.37 17.14 1.17
CA VAL A 132 -1.55 18.36 1.13
C VAL A 132 -0.62 18.36 -0.09
N THR A 133 -0.38 19.55 -0.64
CA THR A 133 0.58 19.78 -1.73
C THR A 133 1.73 20.64 -1.23
N VAL A 134 2.97 20.21 -1.44
CA VAL A 134 4.18 21.00 -1.13
C VAL A 134 4.95 21.27 -2.41
N THR A 135 5.14 22.53 -2.75
CA THR A 135 5.87 22.95 -3.95
C THR A 135 7.15 23.67 -3.54
N ILE A 136 8.28 23.29 -4.16
CA ILE A 136 9.58 23.90 -3.93
C ILE A 136 10.09 24.43 -5.26
N LYS A 137 10.52 25.69 -5.26
CA LYS A 137 11.09 26.37 -6.44
C LYS A 137 12.47 26.91 -6.13
N GLY A 138 13.43 26.66 -7.02
CA GLY A 138 14.82 27.08 -6.85
C GLY A 138 15.61 27.06 -8.15
N GLU A 139 16.62 27.92 -8.24
CA GLU A 139 17.52 27.95 -9.41
C GLU A 139 18.41 26.71 -9.48
N ASP A 140 18.79 26.16 -8.33
CA ASP A 140 19.54 24.91 -8.24
C ASP A 140 18.70 23.68 -8.66
N ILE A 141 17.39 23.69 -8.42
CA ILE A 141 16.44 22.73 -8.98
C ILE A 141 16.42 22.88 -10.51
N ALA A 142 16.37 24.11 -11.03
CA ALA A 142 16.36 24.36 -12.48
C ALA A 142 17.66 23.88 -13.15
N GLU A 143 18.80 24.07 -12.48
CA GLU A 143 20.09 23.55 -12.93
C GLU A 143 20.12 22.02 -12.90
N ALA A 144 19.65 21.40 -11.82
CA ALA A 144 19.61 19.95 -11.69
C ALA A 144 18.63 19.29 -12.70
N GLN A 145 17.52 19.95 -13.05
CA GLN A 145 16.62 19.49 -14.12
C GLN A 145 17.29 19.59 -15.49
N ARG A 146 17.92 20.74 -15.82
CA ARG A 146 18.61 20.96 -17.10
C ARG A 146 19.79 20.03 -17.30
N SER A 147 20.51 19.70 -16.22
CA SER A 147 21.66 18.79 -16.24
C SER A 147 21.27 17.32 -16.08
N ARG A 148 19.97 16.99 -16.04
CA ARG A 148 19.42 15.64 -15.78
C ARG A 148 19.77 15.02 -14.42
N ARG A 149 20.50 15.72 -13.56
CA ARG A 149 20.85 15.24 -12.20
C ARG A 149 19.63 14.88 -11.35
N LEU A 150 18.48 15.53 -11.55
CA LEU A 150 17.23 15.16 -10.88
C LEU A 150 16.58 13.88 -11.42
N TYR A 151 16.69 13.63 -12.72
CA TYR A 151 16.11 12.43 -13.35
C TYR A 151 16.95 11.18 -13.11
N ASP A 152 18.26 11.36 -12.97
CA ASP A 152 19.23 10.30 -12.72
C ASP A 152 19.53 10.15 -11.21
N GLU A 153 18.70 10.75 -10.34
CA GLU A 153 18.76 10.66 -8.86
C GLU A 153 20.06 11.16 -8.19
N PHE A 154 20.92 11.87 -8.93
CA PHE A 154 22.12 12.53 -8.41
C PHE A 154 21.83 13.75 -7.54
N GLU A 155 20.69 14.42 -7.74
CA GLU A 155 20.15 15.40 -6.81
C GLU A 155 18.68 15.06 -6.53
N ASP A 156 18.26 15.16 -5.27
CA ASP A 156 16.88 14.91 -4.86
C ASP A 156 16.42 16.02 -3.91
N TYR A 157 15.13 16.37 -3.99
CA TYR A 157 14.47 17.41 -3.18
C TYR A 157 13.15 16.86 -2.69
N THR A 158 13.10 16.42 -1.45
CA THR A 158 11.92 15.78 -0.86
C THR A 158 11.21 16.69 0.13
N ALA A 159 9.89 16.51 0.24
CA ALA A 159 9.09 17.02 1.33
C ALA A 159 8.38 15.82 1.96
N THR A 160 8.53 15.64 3.27
CA THR A 160 7.87 14.55 4.03
C THR A 160 7.05 15.11 5.18
N LEU A 161 6.12 14.29 5.69
CA LEU A 161 5.29 14.62 6.84
C LEU A 161 5.51 13.59 7.95
N PRO A 162 6.65 13.67 8.68
CA PRO A 162 7.08 12.61 9.59
C PRO A 162 6.02 12.22 10.62
N GLU A 163 5.27 13.21 11.13
CA GLU A 163 4.18 12.99 12.10
C GLU A 163 3.05 12.11 11.54
N PHE A 164 2.66 12.31 10.28
CA PHE A 164 1.54 11.59 9.67
C PHE A 164 1.98 10.29 9.01
N ASP A 165 3.23 10.23 8.53
CA ASP A 165 3.81 9.00 7.99
C ASP A 165 3.85 7.90 9.08
N GLU A 166 4.02 8.28 10.35
CA GLU A 166 3.93 7.35 11.50
C GLU A 166 2.51 6.86 11.81
N HIS A 167 1.48 7.60 11.40
CA HIS A 167 0.07 7.26 11.66
C HIS A 167 -0.66 6.80 10.39
N ARG A 168 0.07 6.68 9.27
CA ARG A 168 -0.49 6.18 8.03
C ARG A 168 -0.91 4.73 8.25
N PHE A 169 -2.20 4.47 8.15
CA PHE A 169 -2.73 3.13 8.30
C PHE A 169 -3.07 2.53 6.94
N SER A 170 -3.00 1.20 6.87
CA SER A 170 -3.70 0.47 5.82
C SER A 170 -5.18 0.49 6.16
N ASP A 171 -6.02 1.01 5.28
CA ASP A 171 -7.48 1.00 5.41
C ASP A 171 -8.09 -0.40 5.33
N GLY A 172 -7.26 -1.45 5.33
CA GLY A 172 -7.64 -2.85 5.13
C GLY A 172 -7.78 -3.23 3.66
N SER A 173 -7.53 -2.31 2.72
CA SER A 173 -7.44 -2.65 1.30
C SER A 173 -6.07 -3.29 0.99
N ASN A 174 -6.07 -4.44 0.30
CA ASN A 174 -4.83 -5.02 -0.22
C ASN A 174 -4.37 -4.40 -1.52
N HIS A 175 -5.29 -3.75 -2.22
CA HIS A 175 -5.00 -3.12 -3.49
C HIS A 175 -5.93 -1.94 -3.67
N THR A 176 -5.32 -0.89 -4.18
CA THR A 176 -5.96 0.34 -4.56
C THR A 176 -5.62 0.57 -6.03
N THR A 177 -6.65 0.70 -6.86
CA THR A 177 -6.51 1.08 -8.28
C THR A 177 -6.91 2.54 -8.41
N SER A 178 -6.01 3.37 -8.90
CA SER A 178 -6.31 4.76 -9.26
C SER A 178 -6.61 4.87 -10.76
N TYR A 179 -7.56 5.72 -11.12
CA TYR A 179 -7.99 5.94 -12.51
C TYR A 179 -7.62 7.36 -12.95
N HIS A 180 -7.05 7.50 -14.14
CA HIS A 180 -6.83 8.81 -14.74
C HIS A 180 -8.18 9.41 -15.17
N ILE A 181 -8.56 10.50 -14.52
CA ILE A 181 -9.79 11.22 -14.82
C ILE A 181 -9.60 12.13 -16.05
N GLU A 182 -8.36 12.54 -16.32
CA GLU A 182 -8.01 13.42 -17.43
C GLU A 182 -8.03 12.69 -18.77
N SER A 183 -8.20 13.47 -19.84
CA SER A 183 -7.95 13.00 -21.20
C SER A 183 -6.44 12.95 -21.49
N GLU A 184 -6.01 12.09 -22.42
CA GLU A 184 -4.61 12.06 -22.86
C GLU A 184 -4.10 13.44 -23.32
N ASP A 185 -4.97 14.23 -23.97
CA ASP A 185 -4.62 15.56 -24.46
C ASP A 185 -4.36 16.54 -23.32
N GLU A 186 -5.13 16.48 -22.24
CA GLU A 186 -4.89 17.27 -21.03
C GLU A 186 -3.60 16.85 -20.35
N SER A 187 -3.36 15.54 -20.19
CA SER A 187 -2.11 14.99 -19.68
C SER A 187 -0.90 15.43 -20.51
N ARG A 188 -1.01 15.39 -21.84
CA ARG A 188 0.05 15.86 -22.76
C ARG A 188 0.31 17.37 -22.65
N LYS A 189 -0.76 18.17 -22.57
CA LYS A 189 -0.64 19.63 -22.38
C LYS A 189 0.00 19.96 -21.03
N GLN A 190 -0.36 19.23 -19.98
CA GLN A 190 0.25 19.38 -18.66
C GLN A 190 1.73 18.95 -18.65
N ALA A 191 2.07 17.82 -19.26
CA ALA A 191 3.46 17.35 -19.36
C ALA A 191 4.37 18.34 -20.10
N LYS A 192 3.83 19.05 -21.11
CA LYS A 192 4.53 20.11 -21.84
C LYS A 192 4.65 21.43 -21.07
N ALA A 193 3.85 21.63 -20.03
CA ALA A 193 3.80 22.86 -19.24
C ALA A 193 4.66 22.82 -17.97
N LYS A 194 5.55 21.83 -17.81
CA LYS A 194 6.49 21.76 -16.67
C LYS A 194 7.25 23.08 -16.54
N ALA A 195 7.12 23.71 -15.38
CA ALA A 195 7.84 24.93 -15.07
C ALA A 195 9.26 24.59 -14.60
N ASP A 196 10.26 25.19 -15.26
CA ASP A 196 11.66 25.05 -14.90
C ASP A 196 11.89 25.43 -13.42
N GLY A 197 12.65 24.61 -12.71
CA GLY A 197 13.07 24.85 -11.34
C GLY A 197 12.03 24.54 -10.27
N ILE A 198 10.98 23.78 -10.60
CA ILE A 198 9.92 23.43 -9.65
C ILE A 198 9.85 21.91 -9.44
N VAL A 199 9.75 21.51 -8.18
CA VAL A 199 9.33 20.17 -7.75
C VAL A 199 8.06 20.27 -6.92
N THR A 200 7.20 19.25 -6.97
CA THR A 200 5.97 19.24 -6.16
C THR A 200 5.69 17.85 -5.63
N TRP A 201 5.37 17.80 -4.33
CA TRP A 201 4.98 16.62 -3.60
C TRP A 201 3.49 16.69 -3.29
N LYS A 202 2.78 15.62 -3.65
CA LYS A 202 1.36 15.43 -3.30
C LYS A 202 1.32 14.35 -2.24
N HIS A 203 0.80 14.67 -1.07
CA HIS A 203 0.55 13.71 -0.02
C HIS A 203 -0.96 13.48 0.06
N ASP A 204 -1.37 12.25 -0.20
CA ASP A 204 -2.73 11.73 -0.01
C ASP A 204 -2.60 10.56 0.98
N ILE A 205 -2.74 10.88 2.27
CA ILE A 205 -2.40 10.00 3.39
C ILE A 205 -3.70 9.53 4.06
N PRO A 206 -4.07 8.24 3.94
CA PRO A 206 -5.12 7.64 4.75
C PRO A 206 -4.76 7.71 6.24
N LEU A 207 -5.68 8.19 7.07
CA LEU A 207 -5.51 8.31 8.52
C LEU A 207 -6.64 7.60 9.27
N PRO A 208 -6.36 6.91 10.39
CA PRO A 208 -7.41 6.31 11.21
C PRO A 208 -8.42 7.36 11.67
N PRO A 209 -9.74 7.12 11.54
CA PRO A 209 -10.73 8.08 11.99
C PRO A 209 -10.59 8.49 13.46
N GLU A 210 -10.17 7.57 14.33
CA GLU A 210 -9.93 7.86 15.74
C GLU A 210 -8.74 8.79 15.96
N TYR A 211 -7.69 8.66 15.14
CA TYR A 211 -6.55 9.56 15.18
C TYR A 211 -6.97 10.96 14.73
N VAL A 212 -7.77 11.09 13.66
CA VAL A 212 -8.28 12.39 13.22
C VAL A 212 -9.18 13.02 14.29
N GLU A 213 -10.04 12.24 14.94
CA GLU A 213 -10.85 12.72 16.07
C GLU A 213 -10.00 13.16 17.27
N GLN A 214 -8.90 12.46 17.55
CA GLN A 214 -7.92 12.91 18.55
C GLN A 214 -7.29 14.23 18.13
N LEU A 215 -6.82 14.36 16.88
CA LEU A 215 -6.25 15.62 16.36
C LEU A 215 -7.22 16.78 16.59
N LYS A 216 -8.51 16.59 16.26
CA LYS A 216 -9.57 17.61 16.42
C LYS A 216 -9.81 18.04 17.86
N ARG A 217 -9.55 17.17 18.84
CA ARG A 217 -9.71 17.46 20.28
C ARG A 217 -8.50 18.16 20.88
N GLU A 218 -7.33 18.01 20.26
CA GLU A 218 -6.09 18.63 20.67
C GLU A 218 -6.02 20.13 20.29
N ASP A 219 -4.88 20.77 20.54
CA ASP A 219 -4.66 22.22 20.42
C ASP A 219 -5.24 22.81 19.12
N LYS A 220 -6.08 23.85 19.27
CA LYS A 220 -6.77 24.53 18.16
C LYS A 220 -5.82 25.28 17.23
N ASP A 221 -4.62 25.59 17.69
CA ASP A 221 -3.55 26.25 16.92
C ASP A 221 -2.45 25.25 16.48
N ARG A 222 -2.76 23.95 16.47
CA ARG A 222 -1.83 22.89 16.07
C ARG A 222 -1.18 23.22 14.74
N LYS A 223 0.14 23.07 14.73
CA LYS A 223 0.97 23.10 13.53
C LYS A 223 1.46 21.70 13.20
N ILE A 224 1.60 21.43 11.92
CA ILE A 224 2.20 20.22 11.38
C ILE A 224 3.64 20.50 10.96
N THR A 225 4.49 19.50 11.12
CA THR A 225 5.88 19.56 10.67
C THR A 225 6.00 18.99 9.27
N ILE A 226 6.54 19.79 8.35
CA ILE A 226 6.94 19.32 7.02
C ILE A 226 8.46 19.38 6.96
N ARG A 227 9.10 18.24 6.70
CA ARG A 227 10.55 18.14 6.57
C ARG A 227 10.96 18.26 5.12
N LEU A 228 11.73 19.29 4.81
CA LEU A 228 12.32 19.50 3.50
C LEU A 228 13.72 18.92 3.52
N THR A 229 14.09 18.12 2.51
CA THR A 229 15.43 17.54 2.42
C THR A 229 15.98 17.66 1.01
N LYS A 230 17.23 18.08 0.89
CA LYS A 230 17.99 18.04 -0.36
C LYS A 230 19.14 17.06 -0.18
N ILE A 231 19.32 16.17 -1.15
CA ILE A 231 20.43 15.22 -1.19
C ILE A 231 21.19 15.41 -2.51
N LYS A 232 22.52 15.40 -2.47
CA LYS A 232 23.35 15.22 -3.66
C LYS A 232 24.17 13.94 -3.54
N ARG A 233 24.24 13.21 -4.64
CA ARG A 233 24.96 11.94 -4.76
C ARG A 233 26.08 12.04 -5.80
N ASN A 234 27.16 11.29 -5.60
CA ASN A 234 28.21 11.11 -6.60
C ASN A 234 27.85 10.01 -7.60
N ASP A 235 28.76 9.70 -8.53
CA ASP A 235 28.59 8.63 -9.54
C ASP A 235 28.45 7.22 -8.92
N GLU A 236 28.79 7.06 -7.64
CA GLU A 236 28.61 5.83 -6.85
C GLU A 236 27.29 5.85 -6.05
N TYR A 237 26.42 6.82 -6.29
CA TYR A 237 25.16 7.08 -5.57
C TYR A 237 25.33 7.33 -4.06
N LYS A 238 26.55 7.63 -3.60
CA LYS A 238 26.81 8.00 -2.21
C LYS A 238 26.42 9.44 -1.94
N ASN A 239 25.77 9.68 -0.81
CA ASN A 239 25.41 11.01 -0.36
C ASN A 239 26.68 11.83 -0.07
N ILE A 240 26.98 12.80 -0.94
CA ILE A 240 28.12 13.72 -0.77
C ILE A 240 27.70 15.05 -0.13
N TYR A 241 26.40 15.31 -0.07
CA TYR A 241 25.83 16.48 0.55
C TYR A 241 24.37 16.22 0.93
N SER A 242 23.98 16.67 2.11
CA SER A 242 22.59 16.67 2.57
C SER A 242 22.31 17.95 3.35
N GLU A 243 21.15 18.55 3.13
CA GLU A 243 20.62 19.62 3.98
C GLU A 243 19.13 19.37 4.23
N SER A 244 18.66 19.73 5.41
CA SER A 244 17.25 19.61 5.77
C SER A 244 16.76 20.80 6.60
N GLU A 245 15.48 21.13 6.46
CA GLU A 245 14.80 22.15 7.24
C GLU A 245 13.37 21.68 7.57
N ASP A 246 12.99 21.80 8.85
CA ASP A 246 11.63 21.51 9.31
C ASP A 246 10.82 22.81 9.33
N ILE A 247 9.73 22.88 8.56
CA ILE A 247 8.80 24.02 8.54
C ILE A 247 7.52 23.67 9.30
N GLN A 248 6.93 24.67 9.96
CA GLN A 248 5.73 24.51 10.78
C GLN A 248 4.53 25.19 10.13
N VAL A 249 3.51 24.42 9.77
CA VAL A 249 2.33 24.91 9.02
C VAL A 249 1.06 24.72 9.85
N PRO A 250 0.18 25.72 9.96
CA PRO A 250 -1.11 25.54 10.66
C PRO A 250 -1.96 24.43 10.02
N LEU A 251 -2.51 23.52 10.83
CA LEU A 251 -3.43 22.47 10.37
C LEU A 251 -4.84 23.01 10.07
N GLY A 252 -5.18 24.20 10.60
CA GLY A 252 -6.46 24.88 10.41
C GLY A 252 -7.67 24.10 10.91
N ILE A 253 -7.51 23.42 12.04
CA ILE A 253 -8.47 22.43 12.54
C ILE A 253 -9.88 23.00 12.74
N ASN A 254 -9.98 24.29 13.11
CA ASN A 254 -11.24 25.00 13.34
C ASN A 254 -12.06 25.21 12.06
N ASN A 255 -11.43 25.10 10.89
CA ASN A 255 -12.10 25.31 9.61
C ASN A 255 -12.46 24.00 8.93
N ILE A 256 -12.15 22.84 9.52
CA ILE A 256 -12.44 21.54 8.93
C ILE A 256 -13.92 21.26 9.04
N LYS A 257 -14.51 20.85 7.92
CA LYS A 257 -15.88 20.38 7.86
C LYS A 257 -15.93 18.86 8.04
N PRO A 258 -16.88 18.34 8.85
CA PRO A 258 -16.99 16.91 9.10
C PRO A 258 -17.46 16.17 7.85
N THR A 259 -17.11 14.90 7.77
CA THR A 259 -17.62 13.97 6.77
C THR A 259 -19.02 13.50 7.15
N ARG A 260 -19.86 13.19 6.16
CA ARG A 260 -21.21 12.65 6.37
C ARG A 260 -21.33 11.25 5.78
N VAL A 261 -21.86 10.31 6.54
CA VAL A 261 -22.14 8.95 6.05
C VAL A 261 -23.65 8.74 5.89
N VAL A 262 -24.10 8.43 4.68
CA VAL A 262 -25.50 8.09 4.36
C VAL A 262 -25.62 6.58 4.20
N ASN A 263 -26.43 5.93 5.04
CA ASN A 263 -26.73 4.50 4.86
C ASN A 263 -27.73 4.34 3.70
N LEU A 264 -27.39 3.51 2.72
CA LEU A 264 -28.20 3.21 1.56
C LEU A 264 -29.00 1.90 1.73
N GLU A 265 -28.38 0.83 2.26
CA GLU A 265 -28.89 -0.55 2.29
C GLU A 265 -29.69 -0.94 1.02
N ARG A 266 -29.17 -0.62 -0.17
CA ARG A 266 -29.85 -0.88 -1.44
C ARG A 266 -29.23 -2.09 -2.14
N ALA A 267 -29.99 -3.16 -2.27
CA ALA A 267 -29.62 -4.29 -3.12
C ALA A 267 -30.19 -4.11 -4.54
N ALA A 268 -29.40 -4.46 -5.55
CA ALA A 268 -29.87 -4.69 -6.90
C ALA A 268 -30.78 -5.93 -6.96
N GLU A 269 -31.74 -5.91 -7.89
CA GLU A 269 -32.49 -7.12 -8.25
C GLU A 269 -31.54 -8.13 -8.92
N GLN A 270 -31.76 -9.42 -8.65
CA GLN A 270 -30.89 -10.56 -8.98
C GLN A 270 -30.14 -10.38 -10.32
N ALA A 271 -28.86 -9.96 -10.23
CA ALA A 271 -28.17 -9.32 -11.35
C ALA A 271 -27.91 -10.27 -12.52
N ASN A 272 -27.54 -11.52 -12.23
CA ASN A 272 -27.65 -12.70 -13.10
C ASN A 272 -27.36 -13.98 -12.26
N SER A 273 -27.23 -15.14 -12.90
CA SER A 273 -26.95 -16.41 -12.19
C SER A 273 -25.56 -16.45 -11.51
N ILE A 274 -24.59 -15.68 -12.00
CA ILE A 274 -23.22 -15.62 -11.50
C ILE A 274 -23.10 -14.57 -10.38
N VAL A 275 -23.63 -13.36 -10.56
CA VAL A 275 -23.68 -12.29 -9.55
C VAL A 275 -25.02 -12.40 -8.81
N GLN A 276 -25.00 -13.17 -7.73
CA GLN A 276 -26.19 -13.51 -6.95
C GLN A 276 -26.73 -12.31 -6.17
N GLN A 277 -25.84 -11.40 -5.73
CA GLN A 277 -26.21 -10.19 -5.02
C GLN A 277 -25.20 -9.08 -5.36
N PHE A 278 -25.70 -7.88 -5.59
CA PHE A 278 -24.91 -6.65 -5.64
C PHE A 278 -25.64 -5.61 -4.80
N ALA A 279 -24.97 -5.00 -3.82
CA ALA A 279 -25.59 -4.08 -2.89
C ALA A 279 -24.71 -2.87 -2.61
N LEU A 280 -25.36 -1.72 -2.44
CA LEU A 280 -24.79 -0.48 -1.94
C LEU A 280 -25.07 -0.39 -0.45
N LYS A 281 -24.01 -0.32 0.36
CA LYS A 281 -24.15 -0.25 1.82
C LYS A 281 -24.28 1.18 2.29
N ASP A 282 -23.23 1.96 2.13
CA ASP A 282 -23.20 3.37 2.52
C ASP A 282 -22.46 4.22 1.49
N ILE A 283 -22.73 5.52 1.56
CA ILE A 283 -21.94 6.53 0.87
C ILE A 283 -21.45 7.55 1.89
N THR A 284 -20.13 7.67 1.98
CA THR A 284 -19.42 8.66 2.77
C THR A 284 -19.15 9.88 1.89
N ILE A 285 -19.53 11.06 2.37
CA ILE A 285 -19.50 12.32 1.63
C ILE A 285 -18.64 13.29 2.42
N SER A 286 -17.41 13.47 1.96
CA SER A 286 -16.45 14.43 2.50
C SER A 286 -16.42 15.69 1.64
N PRO A 287 -15.86 16.81 2.11
CA PRO A 287 -15.80 18.05 1.32
C PRO A 287 -15.18 17.90 -0.06
N THR A 288 -14.18 17.01 -0.24
CA THR A 288 -13.48 16.87 -1.51
C THR A 288 -13.83 15.59 -2.28
N ARG A 289 -14.44 14.58 -1.66
CA ARG A 289 -14.76 13.28 -2.30
C ARG A 289 -16.02 12.61 -1.79
N MET A 290 -16.49 11.60 -2.52
CA MET A 290 -17.49 10.64 -2.06
C MET A 290 -16.91 9.22 -2.11
N LEU A 291 -17.16 8.40 -1.10
CA LEU A 291 -16.75 6.99 -1.03
C LEU A 291 -18.00 6.13 -0.95
N LEU A 292 -18.22 5.24 -1.92
CA LEU A 292 -19.35 4.32 -1.96
C LEU A 292 -18.89 2.91 -1.57
N GLU A 293 -19.41 2.35 -0.48
CA GLU A 293 -19.20 0.94 -0.14
C GLU A 293 -20.16 0.05 -0.95
N THR A 294 -19.58 -0.92 -1.65
CA THR A 294 -20.31 -1.94 -2.41
C THR A 294 -20.00 -3.34 -1.90
N ARG A 295 -21.00 -4.21 -2.02
CA ARG A 295 -20.96 -5.60 -1.56
C ARG A 295 -21.48 -6.51 -2.65
N THR A 296 -20.65 -7.45 -3.08
CA THR A 296 -20.98 -8.33 -4.18
C THR A 296 -20.81 -9.79 -3.78
N ARG A 297 -21.87 -10.59 -3.98
CA ARG A 297 -21.82 -12.04 -3.85
C ARG A 297 -21.89 -12.65 -5.24
N ILE A 298 -20.98 -13.59 -5.47
CA ILE A 298 -20.95 -14.38 -6.69
C ILE A 298 -21.15 -15.87 -6.40
N GLN A 299 -21.62 -16.59 -7.41
CA GLN A 299 -21.72 -18.04 -7.42
C GLN A 299 -20.34 -18.67 -7.20
N ASP A 300 -20.31 -19.71 -6.36
CA ASP A 300 -19.11 -20.47 -5.98
C ASP A 300 -18.02 -19.65 -5.27
N GLU A 301 -18.40 -18.49 -4.71
CA GLU A 301 -17.55 -17.57 -3.97
C GLU A 301 -16.44 -16.93 -4.83
N GLY A 302 -15.90 -15.81 -4.34
CA GLY A 302 -14.71 -15.18 -4.90
C GLY A 302 -14.79 -13.67 -4.99
N LYS A 303 -13.89 -13.10 -5.79
CA LYS A 303 -13.65 -11.66 -5.88
C LYS A 303 -14.41 -11.04 -7.03
N VAL A 304 -14.83 -9.80 -6.83
CA VAL A 304 -15.34 -8.93 -7.89
C VAL A 304 -14.52 -7.67 -7.99
N ASP A 305 -14.11 -7.36 -9.23
CA ASP A 305 -13.36 -6.18 -9.60
C ASP A 305 -14.12 -5.36 -10.66
N LEU A 306 -13.74 -4.08 -10.78
CA LEU A 306 -14.20 -3.20 -11.87
C LEU A 306 -13.39 -3.39 -13.17
N HIS A 307 -12.25 -4.07 -13.11
CA HIS A 307 -11.31 -4.23 -14.22
C HIS A 307 -10.53 -5.55 -14.11
N PRO A 308 -9.95 -6.06 -15.22
CA PRO A 308 -9.22 -7.33 -15.22
C PRO A 308 -7.70 -7.21 -14.94
N GLY A 309 -7.14 -5.98 -14.81
CA GLY A 309 -5.70 -5.75 -14.64
C GLY A 309 -5.26 -4.30 -14.85
N TYR A 310 -3.96 -4.04 -14.98
CA TYR A 310 -3.39 -2.70 -15.13
C TYR A 310 -3.72 -2.03 -16.49
N ASP A 311 -4.02 -0.73 -16.48
CA ASP A 311 -4.20 0.18 -17.63
C ASP A 311 -5.50 0.03 -18.46
N TRP A 312 -6.66 0.31 -17.83
CA TRP A 312 -8.00 0.17 -18.44
C TRP A 312 -8.98 1.29 -18.06
N ASP A 313 -8.48 2.51 -17.87
CA ASP A 313 -9.27 3.66 -17.40
C ASP A 313 -10.48 3.97 -18.30
N GLU A 314 -10.35 3.74 -19.62
CA GLU A 314 -11.45 3.90 -20.57
C GLU A 314 -12.56 2.87 -20.36
N ILE A 315 -12.20 1.60 -20.13
CA ILE A 315 -13.19 0.55 -19.86
C ILE A 315 -13.97 0.87 -18.59
N VAL A 316 -13.30 1.27 -17.51
CA VAL A 316 -14.00 1.55 -16.25
C VAL A 316 -14.91 2.77 -16.39
N ARG A 317 -14.46 3.83 -17.09
CA ARG A 317 -15.29 5.01 -17.37
C ARG A 317 -16.54 4.69 -18.18
N GLU A 318 -16.47 3.74 -19.11
CA GLU A 318 -17.65 3.27 -19.86
C GLU A 318 -18.52 2.28 -19.08
N ASN A 319 -17.92 1.55 -18.14
CA ASN A 319 -18.53 0.45 -17.40
C ASN A 319 -19.30 0.93 -16.16
N LEU A 320 -18.80 1.97 -15.49
CA LEU A 320 -19.30 2.50 -14.23
C LEU A 320 -19.62 3.98 -14.37
N ILE A 321 -20.91 4.32 -14.28
CA ILE A 321 -21.38 5.71 -14.39
C ILE A 321 -22.19 6.04 -13.14
N LEU A 322 -21.71 7.01 -12.37
CA LEU A 322 -22.50 7.66 -11.33
C LEU A 322 -22.97 9.02 -11.83
N LYS A 323 -24.27 9.27 -11.81
CA LYS A 323 -24.85 10.55 -12.24
C LYS A 323 -25.99 11.00 -11.33
N ASP A 324 -26.25 12.30 -11.29
CA ASP A 324 -27.41 12.86 -10.60
C ASP A 324 -28.61 13.08 -11.55
N GLU A 325 -29.71 13.60 -11.02
CA GLU A 325 -30.95 13.88 -11.75
C GLU A 325 -30.80 14.92 -12.87
N THR A 326 -29.73 15.71 -12.85
CA THR A 326 -29.43 16.72 -13.89
C THR A 326 -28.63 16.13 -15.05
N GLY A 327 -28.15 14.88 -14.90
CA GLY A 327 -27.25 14.23 -15.84
C GLY A 327 -25.77 14.56 -15.59
N LYS A 328 -25.42 15.29 -14.51
CA LYS A 328 -24.03 15.53 -14.13
C LYS A 328 -23.40 14.20 -13.73
N VAL A 329 -22.29 13.86 -14.38
CA VAL A 329 -21.52 12.62 -14.13
C VAL A 329 -20.43 12.89 -13.10
N TYR A 330 -20.25 11.95 -12.18
CA TYR A 330 -19.23 11.94 -11.16
C TYR A 330 -18.23 10.84 -11.50
N PRO A 331 -17.05 11.16 -12.09
CA PRO A 331 -16.06 10.15 -12.42
C PRO A 331 -15.52 9.45 -11.17
N ILE A 332 -15.21 8.16 -11.33
CA ILE A 332 -14.45 7.39 -10.35
C ILE A 332 -12.98 7.84 -10.39
N ARG A 333 -12.41 8.13 -9.22
CA ARG A 333 -10.98 8.41 -9.03
C ARG A 333 -10.21 7.15 -8.65
N GLN A 334 -10.80 6.33 -7.80
CA GLN A 334 -10.12 5.22 -7.18
C GLN A 334 -11.11 4.10 -6.84
N SER A 335 -10.67 2.86 -6.92
CA SER A 335 -11.37 1.72 -6.32
C SER A 335 -10.42 0.93 -5.44
N SER A 336 -10.87 0.54 -4.27
CA SER A 336 -10.11 -0.27 -3.32
C SER A 336 -10.89 -1.54 -3.00
N GLY A 337 -10.20 -2.69 -3.02
CA GLY A 337 -10.77 -4.00 -2.68
C GLY A 337 -10.21 -4.51 -1.36
N PHE A 338 -11.09 -4.96 -0.46
CA PHE A 338 -10.71 -5.51 0.84
C PHE A 338 -10.38 -7.02 0.72
N ASN A 339 -9.44 -7.49 1.56
CA ASN A 339 -8.84 -8.85 1.50
C ASN A 339 -9.83 -9.93 1.83
N ASP A 340 -10.67 -9.60 2.81
CA ASP A 340 -11.51 -10.55 3.46
C ASP A 340 -12.74 -10.69 2.60
N LEU A 341 -12.83 -11.83 1.91
CA LEU A 341 -14.12 -12.39 1.56
C LEU A 341 -14.84 -12.70 2.88
N VAL A 342 -15.46 -11.67 3.46
CA VAL A 342 -16.32 -11.87 4.62
C VAL A 342 -17.52 -12.67 4.11
N ASN A 343 -17.52 -13.97 4.41
CA ASN A 343 -18.59 -14.90 4.07
C ASN A 343 -18.85 -15.06 2.56
N GLY A 344 -17.78 -15.04 1.76
CA GLY A 344 -17.86 -15.15 0.31
C GLY A 344 -18.46 -13.92 -0.38
N VAL A 345 -18.48 -12.77 0.32
CA VAL A 345 -18.90 -11.48 -0.23
C VAL A 345 -17.66 -10.61 -0.44
N SER A 346 -17.48 -10.14 -1.67
CA SER A 346 -16.46 -9.16 -2.01
C SER A 346 -16.94 -7.78 -1.57
N ARG A 347 -16.13 -7.11 -0.73
CA ARG A 347 -16.33 -5.71 -0.33
C ARG A 347 -15.41 -4.83 -1.16
N ASN A 348 -15.94 -3.74 -1.69
CA ASN A 348 -15.16 -2.74 -2.42
C ASN A 348 -15.60 -1.34 -2.01
N GLN A 349 -14.65 -0.40 -2.02
CA GLN A 349 -14.89 1.02 -1.81
C GLN A 349 -14.54 1.78 -3.09
N TRP A 350 -15.48 2.56 -3.61
CA TRP A 350 -15.31 3.34 -4.84
C TRP A 350 -15.32 4.83 -4.53
N GLU A 351 -14.23 5.52 -4.87
CA GLU A 351 -14.11 6.96 -4.69
C GLU A 351 -14.56 7.71 -5.94
N PHE A 352 -15.53 8.61 -5.78
CA PHE A 352 -16.05 9.50 -6.80
C PHE A 352 -15.73 10.96 -6.48
N ILE A 353 -15.42 11.74 -7.51
CA ILE A 353 -15.21 13.20 -7.41
C ILE A 353 -15.93 13.93 -8.56
N PRO A 354 -16.29 15.21 -8.41
CA PRO A 354 -16.22 16.00 -7.17
C PRO A 354 -17.32 15.61 -6.18
N SER A 355 -17.20 16.05 -4.93
CA SER A 355 -18.22 15.76 -3.91
C SER A 355 -19.50 16.59 -4.06
N VAL A 356 -20.65 15.99 -3.71
CA VAL A 356 -21.94 16.69 -3.55
C VAL A 356 -22.06 17.42 -2.20
N TYR A 357 -20.99 17.46 -1.40
CA TYR A 357 -20.98 18.03 -0.05
C TYR A 357 -21.53 19.46 0.06
N PHE A 358 -21.39 20.28 -0.97
CA PHE A 358 -21.82 21.69 -0.95
C PHE A 358 -23.20 21.91 -1.61
N GLU A 359 -23.89 20.84 -1.99
CA GLU A 359 -25.16 20.90 -2.68
C GLU A 359 -26.34 20.88 -1.69
N ASN A 360 -27.15 21.95 -1.67
CA ASN A 360 -28.17 22.19 -0.65
C ASN A 360 -29.53 21.51 -0.91
N LYS A 361 -29.65 20.71 -1.97
CA LYS A 361 -30.90 20.02 -2.34
C LYS A 361 -30.70 18.51 -2.22
N PRO A 362 -31.77 17.73 -1.95
CA PRO A 362 -31.69 16.29 -2.09
C PRO A 362 -31.21 15.95 -3.49
N LYS A 363 -30.32 14.96 -3.59
CA LYS A 363 -29.72 14.51 -4.84
C LYS A 363 -30.19 13.10 -5.15
N HIS A 364 -30.83 12.93 -6.29
CA HIS A 364 -31.24 11.61 -6.77
C HIS A 364 -30.14 11.07 -7.66
N MET A 365 -29.42 10.09 -7.14
CA MET A 365 -28.26 9.50 -7.80
C MET A 365 -28.69 8.23 -8.52
N THR A 366 -28.11 8.02 -9.69
CA THR A 366 -28.20 6.77 -10.45
C THR A 366 -26.79 6.21 -10.62
N LEU A 367 -26.59 4.99 -10.13
CA LEU A 367 -25.39 4.19 -10.40
C LEU A 367 -25.72 3.19 -11.51
N GLU A 368 -24.98 3.27 -12.62
CA GLU A 368 -25.07 2.33 -13.73
C GLU A 368 -23.78 1.50 -13.78
N VAL A 369 -23.93 0.17 -13.75
CA VAL A 369 -22.84 -0.80 -13.82
C VAL A 369 -23.14 -1.77 -14.95
N LYS A 370 -22.35 -1.76 -16.03
CA LYS A 370 -22.60 -2.64 -17.18
C LYS A 370 -22.06 -4.05 -16.94
N ARG A 371 -20.85 -4.16 -16.44
CA ARG A 371 -20.09 -5.40 -16.26
C ARG A 371 -19.32 -5.39 -14.95
N LEU A 372 -19.07 -6.58 -14.42
CA LEU A 372 -18.19 -6.82 -13.29
C LEU A 372 -17.20 -7.91 -13.68
N TYR A 373 -15.96 -7.81 -13.21
CA TYR A 373 -14.93 -8.81 -13.46
C TYR A 373 -14.90 -9.79 -12.31
N VAL A 374 -15.19 -11.05 -12.60
CA VAL A 374 -15.45 -12.08 -11.61
C VAL A 374 -14.30 -13.09 -11.57
N THR A 375 -13.75 -13.30 -10.38
CA THR A 375 -12.78 -14.36 -10.11
C THR A 375 -13.35 -15.29 -9.07
N GLN A 376 -13.53 -16.57 -9.41
CA GLN A 376 -14.08 -17.56 -8.50
C GLN A 376 -13.00 -18.15 -7.58
N ALA A 377 -13.35 -18.33 -6.30
CA ALA A 377 -12.49 -18.98 -5.33
C ALA A 377 -12.48 -20.50 -5.50
N ARG A 378 -13.58 -21.09 -5.98
CA ARG A 378 -13.74 -22.54 -6.14
C ARG A 378 -13.96 -22.96 -7.59
N PRO A 379 -13.55 -24.18 -7.96
CA PRO A 379 -13.83 -24.71 -9.28
C PRO A 379 -15.34 -24.97 -9.44
N ASN A 380 -15.87 -24.55 -10.59
CA ASN A 380 -17.29 -24.70 -10.92
C ASN A 380 -17.54 -25.86 -11.92
N ARG A 381 -16.48 -26.37 -12.54
CA ARG A 381 -16.49 -27.47 -13.50
C ARG A 381 -15.20 -28.26 -13.40
N THR A 382 -15.28 -29.52 -13.83
CA THR A 382 -14.12 -30.35 -14.11
C THR A 382 -14.29 -31.04 -15.47
N PHE A 383 -13.19 -31.42 -16.11
CA PHE A 383 -13.20 -32.35 -17.23
C PHE A 383 -12.03 -33.32 -17.11
N ARG A 384 -12.20 -34.50 -17.73
CA ARG A 384 -11.20 -35.56 -17.69
C ARG A 384 -10.41 -35.62 -18.98
N LEU A 385 -9.12 -35.86 -18.86
CA LEU A 385 -8.18 -36.05 -19.96
C LEU A 385 -7.32 -37.28 -19.72
N ARG A 386 -7.05 -38.03 -20.79
CA ARG A 386 -5.97 -39.02 -20.83
C ARG A 386 -4.95 -38.60 -21.88
N THR A 387 -3.67 -38.85 -21.63
CA THR A 387 -2.60 -38.57 -22.62
C THR A 387 -2.79 -39.40 -23.89
N GLU A 388 -3.39 -40.58 -23.76
CA GLU A 388 -3.68 -41.51 -24.86
C GLU A 388 -5.09 -41.34 -25.46
N ASP A 389 -5.82 -40.29 -25.09
CA ASP A 389 -7.14 -40.01 -25.68
C ASP A 389 -7.03 -39.78 -27.20
N LYS A 390 -8.12 -40.07 -27.92
CA LYS A 390 -8.24 -39.67 -29.33
C LYS A 390 -8.64 -38.20 -29.40
N TYR A 391 -7.83 -37.39 -30.08
CA TYR A 391 -8.08 -35.98 -30.33
C TYR A 391 -8.48 -35.74 -31.80
N PRO A 392 -9.25 -34.68 -32.12
CA PRO A 392 -9.71 -33.60 -31.23
C PRO A 392 -10.81 -34.04 -30.26
N LYS A 393 -10.77 -33.50 -29.05
CA LYS A 393 -11.75 -33.73 -27.98
C LYS A 393 -12.45 -32.41 -27.66
N LYS A 394 -13.78 -32.43 -27.60
CA LYS A 394 -14.57 -31.26 -27.22
C LYS A 394 -14.93 -31.32 -25.75
N ILE A 395 -14.81 -30.18 -25.07
CA ILE A 395 -15.35 -29.97 -23.73
C ILE A 395 -16.34 -28.81 -23.75
N GLN A 396 -17.30 -28.85 -22.85
CA GLN A 396 -18.31 -27.81 -22.69
C GLN A 396 -17.95 -26.94 -21.50
N TYR A 397 -17.74 -25.64 -21.74
CA TYR A 397 -17.45 -24.67 -20.68
C TYR A 397 -18.12 -23.34 -21.02
N GLN A 398 -18.83 -22.75 -20.04
CA GLN A 398 -19.52 -21.46 -20.16
C GLN A 398 -20.46 -21.31 -21.38
N GLY A 399 -21.10 -22.41 -21.80
CA GLY A 399 -22.03 -22.41 -22.92
C GLY A 399 -21.38 -22.52 -24.30
N GLY A 400 -20.05 -22.70 -24.37
CA GLY A 400 -19.30 -22.93 -25.60
C GLY A 400 -18.62 -24.30 -25.66
N ASP A 401 -18.39 -24.76 -26.89
CA ASP A 401 -17.49 -25.88 -27.18
C ASP A 401 -16.04 -25.38 -27.20
N ILE A 402 -15.18 -25.98 -26.39
CA ILE A 402 -13.73 -25.80 -26.48
C ILE A 402 -13.13 -27.08 -27.06
N THR A 403 -12.39 -26.96 -28.16
CA THR A 403 -11.74 -28.09 -28.83
C THR A 403 -10.29 -28.21 -28.39
N ILE A 404 -9.98 -29.32 -27.72
CA ILE A 404 -8.62 -29.73 -27.39
C ILE A 404 -8.11 -30.61 -28.54
N LEU A 405 -7.00 -30.22 -29.15
CA LEU A 405 -6.39 -30.85 -30.32
C LEU A 405 -5.36 -31.93 -29.94
N GLY A 406 -4.86 -31.91 -28.71
CA GLY A 406 -3.91 -32.87 -28.20
C GLY A 406 -3.48 -32.54 -26.78
N THR A 407 -2.87 -33.52 -26.11
CA THR A 407 -2.23 -33.31 -24.82
C THR A 407 -0.85 -33.95 -24.81
N GLU A 408 0.07 -33.34 -24.07
CA GLU A 408 1.44 -33.79 -23.95
C GLU A 408 1.91 -33.53 -22.52
N TYR A 409 2.52 -34.52 -21.90
CA TYR A 409 3.15 -34.34 -20.59
C TYR A 409 4.65 -34.17 -20.79
N ASP A 410 5.21 -33.06 -20.33
CA ASP A 410 6.62 -32.79 -20.44
C ASP A 410 7.42 -33.37 -19.26
N ASN A 411 8.73 -33.48 -19.41
CA ASN A 411 9.59 -33.99 -18.33
C ASN A 411 9.82 -32.98 -17.19
N LYS A 412 9.09 -31.88 -17.15
CA LYS A 412 9.26 -30.77 -16.19
C LYS A 412 8.07 -30.63 -15.22
N GLY A 413 7.08 -31.52 -15.30
CA GLY A 413 5.91 -31.46 -14.41
C GLY A 413 4.74 -30.67 -14.99
N ILE A 414 4.70 -30.50 -16.31
CA ILE A 414 3.69 -29.69 -17.00
C ILE A 414 2.89 -30.59 -17.95
N LEU A 415 1.57 -30.54 -17.79
CA LEU A 415 0.62 -31.03 -18.77
C LEU A 415 0.28 -29.91 -19.75
N HIS A 416 0.66 -30.09 -21.01
CA HIS A 416 0.36 -29.20 -22.12
C HIS A 416 -0.96 -29.62 -22.78
N LEU A 417 -1.86 -28.66 -23.01
CA LEU A 417 -3.05 -28.83 -23.81
C LEU A 417 -2.91 -27.99 -25.08
N LYS A 418 -2.94 -28.63 -26.24
CA LYS A 418 -3.07 -27.93 -27.53
C LYS A 418 -4.54 -27.63 -27.76
N VAL A 419 -4.90 -26.37 -27.87
CA VAL A 419 -6.29 -25.90 -27.90
C VAL A 419 -6.56 -25.10 -29.16
N GLN A 420 -7.69 -25.39 -29.79
CA GLN A 420 -8.15 -24.64 -30.96
C GLN A 420 -8.60 -23.23 -30.53
N PRO A 421 -8.21 -22.17 -31.26
CA PRO A 421 -8.76 -20.83 -31.07
C PRO A 421 -10.29 -20.80 -31.19
N ASP A 422 -10.93 -19.83 -30.55
CA ASP A 422 -12.34 -19.55 -30.77
C ASP A 422 -12.61 -19.00 -32.19
N GLN A 423 -13.88 -18.72 -32.52
CA GLN A 423 -14.25 -18.19 -33.85
C GLN A 423 -13.62 -16.83 -34.16
N ALA A 424 -13.27 -16.04 -33.14
CA ALA A 424 -12.59 -14.75 -33.31
C ALA A 424 -11.08 -14.91 -33.48
N GLY A 425 -10.52 -16.07 -33.11
CA GLY A 425 -9.08 -16.38 -33.10
C GLY A 425 -8.44 -16.19 -31.72
N ASN A 426 -9.23 -16.00 -30.66
CA ASN A 426 -8.74 -15.78 -29.30
C ASN A 426 -8.54 -17.12 -28.55
N ASN A 427 -7.79 -17.07 -27.46
CA ASN A 427 -7.66 -18.20 -26.55
C ASN A 427 -9.01 -18.48 -25.86
N PRO A 428 -9.64 -19.65 -26.06
CA PRO A 428 -10.94 -19.95 -25.45
C PRO A 428 -10.91 -20.09 -23.92
N PHE A 429 -9.72 -20.10 -23.31
CA PHE A 429 -9.52 -20.09 -21.85
C PHE A 429 -9.04 -18.75 -21.29
N GLN A 430 -9.08 -17.65 -22.05
CA GLN A 430 -8.50 -16.35 -21.67
C GLN A 430 -8.96 -15.80 -20.30
N SER A 431 -10.15 -16.18 -19.83
CA SER A 431 -10.68 -15.81 -18.50
C SER A 431 -10.98 -17.02 -17.62
N THR A 432 -10.22 -18.10 -17.82
CA THR A 432 -10.38 -19.35 -17.08
C THR A 432 -9.07 -19.74 -16.42
N PHE A 433 -9.14 -20.12 -15.15
CA PHE A 433 -8.02 -20.67 -14.42
C PHE A 433 -8.17 -22.20 -14.34
N LEU A 434 -7.19 -22.91 -14.91
CA LEU A 434 -7.17 -24.36 -14.99
C LEU A 434 -6.19 -24.94 -13.97
N THR A 435 -6.65 -25.87 -13.15
CA THR A 435 -5.85 -26.48 -12.09
C THR A 435 -6.03 -27.99 -12.04
N TYR A 436 -4.99 -28.69 -11.61
CA TYR A 436 -5.15 -30.03 -11.04
C TYR A 436 -5.27 -29.88 -9.51
N GLU A 437 -6.49 -29.83 -8.99
CA GLU A 437 -6.80 -29.46 -7.59
C GLU A 437 -6.02 -30.22 -6.51
N PRO A 438 -5.82 -31.55 -6.59
CA PRO A 438 -5.04 -32.29 -5.59
C PRO A 438 -3.59 -31.78 -5.46
N TYR A 439 -3.06 -31.21 -6.54
CA TYR A 439 -1.75 -30.61 -6.59
C TYR A 439 -1.82 -29.14 -6.19
N TYR A 440 -2.76 -28.37 -6.77
CA TYR A 440 -2.96 -26.95 -6.48
C TYR A 440 -3.27 -26.64 -5.00
N LEU A 441 -4.15 -27.42 -4.36
CA LEU A 441 -4.50 -27.22 -2.94
C LEU A 441 -3.31 -27.49 -2.01
N LYS A 442 -2.41 -28.41 -2.38
CA LYS A 442 -1.13 -28.59 -1.68
C LYS A 442 -0.23 -27.35 -1.79
N LEU A 443 -0.38 -26.55 -2.85
CA LEU A 443 0.37 -25.31 -3.05
C LEU A 443 -0.25 -24.12 -2.28
N GLN A 444 -1.57 -24.13 -2.07
CA GLN A 444 -2.26 -23.04 -1.36
C GLN A 444 -2.17 -23.17 0.17
N GLY A 445 -2.17 -24.40 0.71
CA GLY A 445 -1.95 -24.64 2.14
C GLY A 445 -0.52 -24.37 2.61
N SER A 446 0.38 -24.03 1.67
CA SER A 446 1.76 -23.70 1.91
C SER A 446 1.97 -22.20 1.75
N GLY A 447 2.15 -21.49 2.87
CA GLY A 447 2.65 -20.11 2.87
C GLY A 447 3.80 -19.96 1.88
N SER A 448 3.82 -18.82 1.19
CA SER A 448 4.35 -18.50 -0.15
C SER A 448 5.84 -18.77 -0.46
N SER A 449 6.51 -19.70 0.23
CA SER A 449 7.84 -20.15 -0.17
C SER A 449 8.19 -21.60 0.15
N GLU A 450 7.50 -22.34 1.03
CA GLU A 450 8.23 -23.45 1.68
C GLU A 450 7.41 -24.57 2.38
N ILE A 451 6.62 -25.35 1.63
CA ILE A 451 6.18 -26.72 2.04
C ILE A 451 6.25 -27.71 0.86
N TRP A 452 7.29 -27.61 0.04
CA TRP A 452 7.52 -28.60 -1.03
C TRP A 452 8.20 -29.89 -0.51
N LYS A 453 8.78 -29.84 0.71
CA LYS A 453 9.57 -30.93 1.31
C LYS A 453 8.85 -31.74 2.39
N GLN A 454 7.74 -31.25 2.95
CA GLN A 454 7.15 -31.84 4.17
C GLN A 454 6.23 -33.06 3.92
N TYR A 455 5.93 -33.39 2.65
CA TYR A 455 5.06 -34.52 2.28
C TYR A 455 5.80 -35.76 1.77
N ASP A 456 7.07 -35.96 2.16
CA ASP A 456 7.91 -37.13 1.81
C ASP A 456 8.03 -37.40 0.29
N LEU A 457 7.80 -36.38 -0.53
CA LEU A 457 8.21 -36.35 -1.93
C LEU A 457 9.73 -36.15 -1.96
N ARG A 458 10.49 -37.22 -1.80
CA ARG A 458 11.94 -37.22 -2.07
C ARG A 458 12.17 -36.96 -3.57
N LEU A 459 12.52 -35.72 -3.91
CA LEU A 459 12.85 -35.27 -5.27
C LEU A 459 14.26 -35.71 -5.75
N ASP A 460 14.99 -36.47 -4.94
CA ASP A 460 16.35 -36.95 -5.23
C ASP A 460 16.44 -38.48 -5.48
N THR A 461 15.35 -39.12 -5.90
CA THR A 461 15.46 -40.47 -6.48
C THR A 461 15.41 -40.39 -8.01
N PRO A 462 16.10 -41.30 -8.73
CA PRO A 462 16.05 -41.33 -10.19
C PRO A 462 14.62 -41.40 -10.76
N GLU A 463 13.64 -41.87 -9.96
CA GLU A 463 12.23 -41.97 -10.36
C GLU A 463 11.42 -40.67 -10.21
N THR A 464 11.91 -39.61 -9.54
CA THR A 464 11.16 -38.35 -9.31
C THR A 464 11.63 -37.14 -10.14
N ARG A 465 12.39 -37.36 -11.22
CA ARG A 465 12.91 -36.31 -12.14
C ARG A 465 11.86 -35.50 -12.94
N ALA A 466 10.59 -35.51 -12.55
CA ALA A 466 9.53 -34.80 -13.26
C ALA A 466 8.47 -34.18 -12.32
N ILE A 467 8.88 -33.36 -11.34
CA ILE A 467 7.99 -32.39 -10.63
C ILE A 467 8.80 -31.16 -10.18
N PRO A 468 8.13 -30.06 -9.77
CA PRO A 468 8.00 -28.81 -10.49
C PRO A 468 9.24 -27.92 -10.37
N MET A 469 9.51 -27.15 -11.40
CA MET A 469 10.47 -26.06 -11.29
C MET A 469 9.82 -24.88 -10.55
N THR A 470 10.45 -24.40 -9.49
CA THR A 470 10.06 -23.13 -8.84
C THR A 470 10.02 -21.99 -9.86
N GLY A 471 9.27 -20.92 -9.62
CA GLY A 471 9.26 -19.74 -10.50
C GLY A 471 10.67 -19.19 -10.79
N LYS A 472 11.60 -19.35 -9.83
CA LYS A 472 13.03 -19.07 -9.98
C LYS A 472 13.73 -20.06 -10.93
N GLN A 473 13.54 -21.37 -10.76
CA GLN A 473 14.13 -22.39 -11.64
C GLN A 473 13.57 -22.32 -13.07
N LEU A 474 12.30 -21.94 -13.25
CA LEU A 474 11.71 -21.65 -14.56
C LEU A 474 12.43 -20.49 -15.25
N ASN A 475 12.66 -19.39 -14.53
CA ASN A 475 13.43 -18.23 -15.02
C ASN A 475 14.90 -18.58 -15.34
N GLU A 476 15.51 -19.49 -14.59
CA GLU A 476 16.90 -19.92 -14.78
C GLU A 476 17.09 -20.90 -15.97
N LYS A 477 16.06 -21.69 -16.31
CA LYS A 477 16.14 -22.70 -17.39
C LYS A 477 15.62 -22.19 -18.74
N TYR A 478 14.73 -21.21 -18.73
CA TYR A 478 14.20 -20.57 -19.92
C TYR A 478 14.63 -19.11 -19.88
N GLU A 479 15.79 -18.81 -20.47
CA GLU A 479 16.43 -17.49 -20.48
C GLU A 479 15.42 -16.33 -20.54
N ARG A 480 15.35 -15.51 -19.48
CA ARG A 480 14.66 -14.20 -19.29
C ARG A 480 13.23 -14.00 -19.84
N ASN A 481 12.62 -14.98 -20.49
CA ASN A 481 11.43 -14.78 -21.30
C ASN A 481 10.22 -15.53 -20.75
N ILE A 482 10.24 -16.00 -19.49
CA ILE A 482 9.09 -16.68 -18.91
C ILE A 482 8.62 -16.07 -17.59
N THR A 483 7.39 -15.54 -17.54
CA THR A 483 6.77 -15.05 -16.29
C THR A 483 5.80 -16.10 -15.72
N PHE A 484 6.00 -16.56 -14.49
CA PHE A 484 5.00 -17.37 -13.78
C PHE A 484 4.03 -16.44 -13.03
N ASN A 485 2.73 -16.57 -13.29
CA ASN A 485 1.71 -15.88 -12.51
C ASN A 485 1.10 -16.85 -11.51
N TRP A 486 1.44 -16.67 -10.24
CA TRP A 486 0.98 -17.46 -9.10
C TRP A 486 -0.55 -17.39 -8.90
N VAL A 487 -1.20 -16.33 -9.37
CA VAL A 487 -2.67 -16.18 -9.37
C VAL A 487 -3.32 -17.04 -10.47
N LEU A 488 -2.60 -17.24 -11.58
CA LEU A 488 -3.07 -17.97 -12.76
C LEU A 488 -2.50 -19.39 -12.90
N GLY A 489 -1.58 -19.81 -12.02
CA GLY A 489 -0.90 -21.11 -12.11
C GLY A 489 -0.26 -21.42 -13.47
N MET A 490 -0.02 -20.38 -14.29
CA MET A 490 0.41 -20.47 -15.68
C MET A 490 1.82 -19.91 -15.84
N ILE A 491 2.53 -20.51 -16.78
CA ILE A 491 3.87 -20.14 -17.23
C ILE A 491 3.68 -19.39 -18.56
N PHE A 492 3.97 -18.10 -18.60
CA PHE A 492 3.93 -17.29 -19.82
C PHE A 492 5.28 -17.30 -20.50
N GLU A 493 5.37 -17.56 -21.80
CA GLU A 493 6.48 -17.02 -22.60
C GLU A 493 6.13 -15.57 -23.00
N ASP A 494 6.92 -14.63 -22.48
CA ASP A 494 7.06 -13.21 -22.83
C ASP A 494 5.82 -12.30 -22.67
N LYS A 495 5.95 -11.26 -21.83
CA LYS A 495 4.93 -10.19 -21.70
C LYS A 495 4.83 -9.34 -22.96
N ASP A 496 5.91 -9.26 -23.75
CA ASP A 496 5.96 -8.43 -24.96
C ASP A 496 5.25 -9.05 -26.18
N LYS A 497 4.80 -10.31 -26.11
CA LYS A 497 3.91 -10.92 -27.13
C LYS A 497 2.42 -10.66 -26.91
N TRP A 498 2.01 -10.33 -25.68
CA TRP A 498 0.60 -10.10 -25.35
C TRP A 498 0.22 -8.62 -25.24
N GLY A 499 1.15 -7.73 -25.59
CA GLY A 499 0.78 -6.41 -26.09
C GLY A 499 0.07 -6.59 -27.43
N GLN A 500 -1.25 -6.81 -27.41
CA GLN A 500 -2.13 -6.88 -28.58
C GLN A 500 -1.42 -7.37 -29.86
N GLU A 501 -0.87 -8.59 -29.87
CA GLU A 501 -0.41 -9.15 -31.14
C GLU A 501 -1.63 -9.23 -32.06
N LYS A 502 -1.65 -8.40 -33.11
CA LYS A 502 -2.71 -8.38 -34.15
C LYS A 502 -2.73 -9.66 -34.99
N THR A 503 -1.90 -10.66 -34.66
CA THR A 503 -1.72 -11.91 -35.39
C THR A 503 -2.41 -13.06 -34.67
N LYS A 504 -3.56 -13.47 -35.23
CA LYS A 504 -4.32 -14.65 -34.80
C LYS A 504 -3.42 -15.89 -34.83
N GLN A 505 -3.37 -16.65 -33.74
CA GLN A 505 -2.68 -17.94 -33.68
C GLN A 505 -3.57 -19.05 -34.23
N ASP A 506 -2.98 -20.06 -34.86
CA ASP A 506 -3.72 -21.24 -35.36
C ASP A 506 -4.02 -22.26 -34.25
N VAL A 507 -3.22 -22.26 -33.16
CA VAL A 507 -3.33 -23.15 -31.99
C VAL A 507 -2.76 -22.42 -30.76
N TYR A 508 -3.38 -22.62 -29.59
CA TYR A 508 -2.86 -22.21 -28.29
C TYR A 508 -2.28 -23.40 -27.51
N ASP A 509 -1.19 -23.20 -26.78
CA ASP A 509 -0.63 -24.16 -25.83
C ASP A 509 -0.93 -23.73 -24.39
N ILE A 510 -1.65 -24.56 -23.64
CA ILE A 510 -2.04 -24.29 -22.25
C ILE A 510 -1.25 -25.20 -21.32
N ALA A 511 -0.42 -24.62 -20.47
CA ALA A 511 0.41 -25.33 -19.50
C ALA A 511 -0.28 -25.43 -18.13
N ILE A 512 -0.42 -26.65 -17.60
CA ILE A 512 -0.98 -26.93 -16.26
C ILE A 512 0.04 -27.71 -15.44
N MET A 513 0.38 -27.24 -14.25
CA MET A 513 1.22 -28.00 -13.33
C MET A 513 0.47 -29.21 -12.77
N ALA A 514 1.00 -30.40 -13.04
CA ALA A 514 0.44 -31.66 -12.56
C ALA A 514 1.55 -32.74 -12.49
N PRO A 515 1.41 -33.75 -11.61
CA PRO A 515 2.29 -34.91 -11.65
C PRO A 515 1.97 -35.80 -12.86
N LYS A 516 2.92 -36.61 -13.32
CA LYS A 516 2.68 -37.55 -14.43
C LYS A 516 1.63 -38.60 -14.04
N LEU A 517 0.49 -38.58 -14.73
CA LEU A 517 -0.61 -39.54 -14.57
C LEU A 517 -1.14 -39.96 -15.95
N ASP A 518 -1.79 -41.12 -15.99
CA ASP A 518 -2.47 -41.61 -17.20
C ASP A 518 -3.81 -40.88 -17.43
N GLU A 519 -4.41 -40.36 -16.35
CA GLU A 519 -5.66 -39.63 -16.36
C GLU A 519 -5.61 -38.43 -15.41
N TYR A 520 -6.12 -37.30 -15.88
CA TYR A 520 -6.21 -36.05 -15.13
C TYR A 520 -7.67 -35.62 -15.04
N GLU A 521 -8.10 -35.21 -13.85
CA GLU A 521 -9.33 -34.44 -13.66
C GLU A 521 -8.96 -32.97 -13.48
N ILE A 522 -9.08 -32.20 -14.56
CA ILE A 522 -8.74 -30.78 -14.60
C ILE A 522 -9.94 -29.97 -14.14
N SER A 523 -9.70 -29.06 -13.21
CA SER A 523 -10.69 -28.15 -12.64
C SER A 523 -10.60 -26.78 -13.28
N LEU A 524 -11.74 -26.11 -13.42
CA LEU A 524 -11.86 -24.81 -14.07
C LEU A 524 -12.53 -23.83 -13.12
N ARG A 525 -11.94 -22.64 -13.04
CA ARG A 525 -12.42 -21.50 -12.23
C ARG A 525 -12.52 -20.28 -13.15
N ARG A 526 -13.49 -19.40 -12.91
CA ARG A 526 -13.51 -18.09 -13.57
C ARG A 526 -12.36 -17.24 -13.03
N TYR A 527 -11.67 -16.53 -13.91
CA TYR A 527 -10.61 -15.61 -13.50
C TYR A 527 -10.70 -14.32 -14.30
N ASN A 528 -10.93 -13.22 -13.60
CA ASN A 528 -11.16 -11.88 -14.15
C ASN A 528 -12.07 -11.92 -15.37
N GLU A 529 -13.14 -12.71 -15.29
CA GLU A 529 -14.04 -12.87 -16.41
C GLU A 529 -15.05 -11.72 -16.42
N PRO A 530 -15.23 -11.04 -17.57
CA PRO A 530 -16.24 -10.01 -17.69
C PRO A 530 -17.63 -10.65 -17.65
N VAL A 531 -18.40 -10.32 -16.62
CA VAL A 531 -19.77 -10.73 -16.45
C VAL A 531 -20.68 -9.52 -16.63
N GLU A 532 -21.55 -9.56 -17.64
CA GLU A 532 -22.55 -8.50 -17.83
C GLU A 532 -23.59 -8.55 -16.72
N VAL A 533 -23.76 -7.42 -16.03
CA VAL A 533 -24.71 -7.27 -14.93
C VAL A 533 -25.79 -6.24 -15.24
N ASN A 534 -25.49 -5.25 -16.10
CA ASN A 534 -26.40 -4.19 -16.56
C ASN A 534 -27.29 -3.62 -15.44
N GLN A 535 -26.68 -3.36 -14.28
CA GLN A 535 -27.36 -2.86 -13.09
C GLN A 535 -27.57 -1.36 -13.16
N LYS A 536 -28.76 -0.95 -12.75
CA LYS A 536 -29.12 0.44 -12.54
C LYS A 536 -29.73 0.57 -11.15
N ILE A 537 -29.00 1.21 -10.24
CA ILE A 537 -29.43 1.40 -8.85
C ILE A 537 -29.68 2.89 -8.62
N GLU A 538 -30.90 3.22 -8.21
CA GLU A 538 -31.30 4.57 -7.86
C GLU A 538 -31.31 4.73 -6.34
N PHE A 539 -30.71 5.81 -5.85
CA PHE A 539 -30.69 6.15 -4.42
C PHE A 539 -30.75 7.66 -4.23
N THR A 540 -31.09 8.10 -3.02
CA THR A 540 -31.22 9.52 -2.71
C THR A 540 -30.25 9.90 -1.61
N ILE A 541 -29.50 10.97 -1.84
CA ILE A 541 -28.68 11.64 -0.84
C ILE A 541 -29.54 12.77 -0.26
N PRO A 542 -29.84 12.78 1.05
CA PRO A 542 -30.66 13.82 1.66
C PRO A 542 -29.98 15.20 1.60
N PRO A 543 -30.77 16.29 1.62
CA PRO A 543 -30.22 17.64 1.63
C PRO A 543 -29.39 17.89 2.89
N LEU A 544 -28.52 18.88 2.83
CA LEU A 544 -27.79 19.39 3.99
C LEU A 544 -28.73 20.22 4.87
N ALA A 545 -29.70 19.59 5.55
CA ALA A 545 -30.50 20.28 6.55
C ALA A 545 -29.69 20.39 7.86
N GLY A 546 -29.62 21.61 8.41
CA GLY A 546 -28.61 22.03 9.40
C GLY A 546 -28.55 21.22 10.70
N GLU A 547 -27.30 21.02 11.17
CA GLU A 547 -26.83 20.59 12.51
C GLU A 547 -27.52 19.44 13.27
N HIS A 548 -28.65 18.88 12.82
CA HIS A 548 -29.44 17.95 13.63
C HIS A 548 -30.00 16.69 12.95
N ASP A 549 -29.75 16.46 11.66
CA ASP A 549 -30.11 15.19 11.02
C ASP A 549 -28.88 14.28 10.81
N GLN A 550 -28.68 13.38 11.78
CA GLN A 550 -27.69 12.27 11.81
C GLN A 550 -26.41 12.49 11.00
N VAL A 551 -25.49 13.29 11.56
CA VAL A 551 -24.06 13.12 11.29
C VAL A 551 -23.68 11.74 11.86
N GLY A 552 -23.70 10.71 11.02
CA GLY A 552 -23.11 9.44 11.43
C GLY A 552 -21.59 9.56 11.43
N SER A 553 -20.95 9.20 12.54
CA SER A 553 -19.50 9.15 12.63
C SER A 553 -18.94 7.99 11.80
N LEU A 554 -17.75 8.18 11.20
CA LEU A 554 -16.95 7.06 10.68
C LEU A 554 -16.51 6.09 11.79
N THR A 555 -16.50 6.55 13.05
CA THR A 555 -16.11 5.76 14.22
C THR A 555 -17.26 4.98 14.85
N GLU A 556 -18.51 5.20 14.44
CA GLU A 556 -19.67 4.51 15.00
C GLU A 556 -20.19 3.44 14.04
N PRO A 557 -20.17 2.14 14.41
CA PRO A 557 -20.67 1.08 13.54
C PRO A 557 -22.14 1.25 13.19
N LYS A 558 -22.43 1.15 11.89
CA LYS A 558 -23.80 1.15 11.36
C LYS A 558 -24.14 -0.26 10.89
N HIS A 559 -24.99 -0.95 11.67
CA HIS A 559 -25.53 -2.24 11.30
C HIS A 559 -27.05 -2.15 11.18
N GLY A 560 -27.59 -2.63 10.06
CA GLY A 560 -29.04 -2.74 9.86
C GLY A 560 -29.71 -3.77 10.78
N LYS A 561 -28.92 -4.65 11.40
CA LYS A 561 -29.34 -5.62 12.42
C LYS A 561 -28.38 -5.62 13.60
N THR A 562 -28.88 -6.04 14.74
CA THR A 562 -28.13 -6.18 15.98
C THR A 562 -28.23 -7.59 16.54
N VAL A 563 -27.43 -7.92 17.56
CA VAL A 563 -27.49 -9.23 18.24
C VAL A 563 -28.88 -9.54 18.84
N LYS A 564 -29.73 -8.52 19.04
CA LYS A 564 -31.12 -8.71 19.49
C LYS A 564 -32.01 -9.33 18.41
N ASP A 565 -31.61 -9.22 17.15
CA ASP A 565 -32.33 -9.75 15.99
C ASP A 565 -31.92 -11.19 15.66
N LEU A 566 -30.94 -11.76 16.37
CA LEU A 566 -30.46 -13.14 16.22
C LEU A 566 -31.09 -14.10 17.22
N ASP A 567 -31.11 -15.39 16.84
CA ASP A 567 -31.45 -16.48 17.76
C ASP A 567 -30.47 -16.52 18.94
N SER A 568 -30.99 -16.64 20.17
CA SER A 568 -30.18 -16.61 21.38
C SER A 568 -29.11 -17.71 21.44
N SER A 569 -29.37 -18.88 20.83
CA SER A 569 -28.39 -19.96 20.76
C SER A 569 -27.21 -19.63 19.85
N ILE A 570 -27.43 -18.86 18.78
CA ILE A 570 -26.36 -18.34 17.90
C ILE A 570 -25.53 -17.32 18.66
N VAL A 571 -26.19 -16.38 19.36
CA VAL A 571 -25.53 -15.34 20.14
C VAL A 571 -24.63 -15.94 21.23
N GLU A 572 -25.10 -16.94 21.97
CA GLU A 572 -24.28 -17.58 23.02
C GLU A 572 -23.09 -18.36 22.46
N ARG A 573 -23.23 -19.02 21.30
CA ARG A 573 -22.09 -19.65 20.62
C ARG A 573 -21.04 -18.63 20.18
N MET A 574 -21.47 -17.50 19.62
CA MET A 574 -20.57 -16.41 19.22
C MET A 574 -19.83 -15.84 20.42
N LYS A 575 -20.53 -15.58 21.54
CA LYS A 575 -19.90 -15.12 22.78
C LYS A 575 -18.86 -16.11 23.30
N GLN A 576 -19.16 -17.41 23.25
CA GLN A 576 -18.21 -18.43 23.70
C GLN A 576 -16.95 -18.45 22.82
N ALA A 577 -17.10 -18.41 21.50
CA ALA A 577 -15.96 -18.38 20.57
C ALA A 577 -15.12 -17.12 20.76
N VAL A 578 -15.76 -15.96 20.92
CA VAL A 578 -15.08 -14.70 21.22
C VAL A 578 -14.35 -14.76 22.55
N ARG A 579 -14.95 -15.32 23.60
CA ARG A 579 -14.31 -15.47 24.91
C ARG A 579 -13.09 -16.38 24.86
N GLU A 580 -13.14 -17.46 24.08
CA GLU A 580 -11.99 -18.35 23.88
C GLU A 580 -10.80 -17.60 23.26
N VAL A 581 -11.05 -16.79 22.23
CA VAL A 581 -10.00 -16.05 21.51
C VAL A 581 -9.55 -14.84 22.31
N ALA A 582 -10.47 -14.03 22.84
CA ALA A 582 -10.14 -12.80 23.56
C ALA A 582 -9.57 -13.06 24.96
N GLY A 583 -9.96 -14.17 25.60
CA GLY A 583 -9.71 -14.43 27.03
C GLY A 583 -10.62 -13.63 27.97
N ARG A 584 -11.57 -12.87 27.43
CA ARG A 584 -12.55 -12.04 28.17
C ARG A 584 -13.85 -11.92 27.39
N ASP A 585 -14.88 -11.40 28.04
CA ASP A 585 -16.10 -11.01 27.34
C ASP A 585 -15.89 -9.73 26.51
N ILE A 586 -16.55 -9.70 25.35
CA ILE A 586 -16.62 -8.54 24.46
C ILE A 586 -18.09 -8.27 24.16
N ASP A 587 -18.46 -7.01 24.23
CA ASP A 587 -19.80 -6.56 23.91
C ASP A 587 -20.04 -6.62 22.40
N LEU A 588 -20.74 -7.69 21.99
CA LEU A 588 -21.21 -7.90 20.64
C LEU A 588 -22.47 -7.08 20.37
N TYR A 589 -22.53 -6.45 19.20
CA TYR A 589 -23.63 -5.54 18.85
C TYR A 589 -24.11 -5.75 17.41
N GLY A 590 -23.24 -5.54 16.43
CA GLY A 590 -23.60 -5.52 15.02
C GLY A 590 -23.83 -6.91 14.44
N VAL A 591 -24.78 -7.05 13.52
CA VAL A 591 -25.07 -8.34 12.86
C VAL A 591 -25.16 -8.19 11.35
N GLU A 592 -24.53 -9.12 10.65
CA GLU A 592 -24.68 -9.32 9.22
C GLU A 592 -25.04 -10.79 8.94
N GLU A 593 -26.20 -11.02 8.33
CA GLU A 593 -26.68 -12.37 7.97
C GLU A 593 -26.49 -12.62 6.46
N TYR A 594 -25.97 -13.79 6.13
CA TYR A 594 -25.54 -14.19 4.80
C TYR A 594 -26.09 -15.56 4.43
N ARG A 595 -27.41 -15.75 4.59
CA ARG A 595 -28.09 -17.05 4.37
C ARG A 595 -27.64 -17.71 3.05
N GLY A 596 -27.26 -18.98 3.14
CA GLY A 596 -26.79 -19.77 2.00
C GLY A 596 -25.30 -19.62 1.68
N SER A 597 -24.53 -18.97 2.56
CA SER A 597 -23.07 -18.94 2.49
C SER A 597 -22.47 -20.33 2.67
N THR A 598 -21.36 -20.60 1.98
CA THR A 598 -20.53 -21.79 2.20
C THR A 598 -19.36 -21.54 3.17
N TYR A 599 -19.20 -20.29 3.65
CA TYR A 599 -18.25 -19.91 4.71
C TYR A 599 -18.94 -19.76 6.05
N HIS A 600 -19.67 -18.66 6.27
CA HIS A 600 -20.42 -18.41 7.50
C HIS A 600 -21.76 -17.77 7.17
N ASP A 601 -22.81 -18.19 7.86
CA ASP A 601 -24.18 -17.70 7.69
C ASP A 601 -24.42 -16.39 8.44
N VAL A 602 -23.65 -16.13 9.49
CA VAL A 602 -23.83 -14.98 10.39
C VAL A 602 -22.47 -14.45 10.79
N THR A 603 -22.26 -13.14 10.68
CA THR A 603 -21.16 -12.43 11.34
C THR A 603 -21.72 -11.47 12.37
N VAL A 604 -21.09 -11.47 13.55
CA VAL A 604 -21.39 -10.57 14.65
C VAL A 604 -20.17 -9.71 14.92
N TYR A 605 -20.37 -8.41 15.05
CA TYR A 605 -19.33 -7.41 15.28
C TYR A 605 -19.40 -6.89 16.71
N SER A 606 -18.25 -6.53 17.28
CA SER A 606 -18.17 -5.76 18.52
C SER A 606 -18.78 -4.37 18.35
N LYS A 607 -19.14 -3.73 19.47
CA LYS A 607 -19.74 -2.38 19.47
C LYS A 607 -18.82 -1.29 18.91
N ASP A 608 -17.51 -1.49 18.91
CA ASP A 608 -16.53 -0.60 18.27
C ASP A 608 -16.18 -1.02 16.83
N ASN A 609 -16.78 -2.11 16.33
CA ASN A 609 -16.54 -2.71 15.01
C ASN A 609 -15.12 -3.21 14.75
N LYS A 610 -14.25 -3.24 15.76
CA LYS A 610 -12.84 -3.66 15.60
C LYS A 610 -12.65 -5.16 15.72
N SER A 611 -13.65 -5.86 16.23
CA SER A 611 -13.64 -7.31 16.42
C SER A 611 -14.88 -7.93 15.79
N TYR A 612 -14.75 -9.18 15.32
CA TYR A 612 -15.87 -9.95 14.81
C TYR A 612 -15.76 -11.44 15.09
N ALA A 613 -16.91 -12.10 15.05
CA ALA A 613 -17.04 -13.55 15.01
C ALA A 613 -17.99 -13.95 13.89
N ALA A 614 -17.56 -14.85 13.01
CA ALA A 614 -18.33 -15.40 11.91
C ALA A 614 -18.62 -16.88 12.18
N LEU A 615 -19.86 -17.34 11.94
CA LEU A 615 -20.36 -18.69 12.24
C LEU A 615 -20.98 -19.35 11.00
N ASP A 616 -20.47 -20.52 10.62
CA ASP A 616 -21.17 -21.48 9.77
C ASP A 616 -22.26 -22.15 10.63
N VAL A 617 -23.52 -21.76 10.47
CA VAL A 617 -24.61 -22.28 11.31
C VAL A 617 -24.83 -23.76 11.01
N LYS A 618 -24.61 -24.17 9.76
CA LYS A 618 -24.79 -25.55 9.32
C LYS A 618 -23.72 -26.50 9.86
N ARG A 619 -22.46 -26.07 9.88
CA ARG A 619 -21.32 -26.89 10.34
C ARG A 619 -20.92 -26.62 11.79
N GLY A 620 -21.35 -25.51 12.37
CA GLY A 620 -20.98 -25.09 13.73
C GLY A 620 -19.54 -24.61 13.85
N THR A 621 -18.87 -24.28 12.75
CA THR A 621 -17.49 -23.77 12.75
C THR A 621 -17.44 -22.25 12.76
N PHE A 622 -16.38 -21.67 13.29
CA PHE A 622 -16.25 -20.23 13.48
C PHE A 622 -14.90 -19.69 13.01
N ASP A 623 -14.93 -18.43 12.58
CA ASP A 623 -13.73 -17.60 12.44
C ASP A 623 -13.89 -16.38 13.34
N VAL A 624 -12.88 -16.07 14.14
CA VAL A 624 -12.93 -14.98 15.12
C VAL A 624 -11.68 -14.13 14.95
N ASN A 625 -11.85 -12.81 14.96
CA ASN A 625 -10.78 -11.83 14.92
C ASN A 625 -11.08 -10.73 15.95
N ILE A 626 -10.15 -10.53 16.87
CA ILE A 626 -10.29 -9.60 17.99
C ILE A 626 -9.15 -8.59 17.95
N SER A 627 -9.48 -7.30 17.81
CA SER A 627 -8.56 -6.20 18.06
C SER A 627 -8.68 -5.75 19.53
N MET A 628 -7.54 -5.51 20.18
CA MET A 628 -7.46 -5.12 21.59
C MET A 628 -6.20 -4.27 21.86
N ASN A 629 -6.15 -3.64 23.04
CA ASN A 629 -4.94 -2.99 23.52
C ASN A 629 -4.11 -3.92 24.43
N TYR A 630 -2.87 -3.52 24.75
CA TYR A 630 -1.99 -4.31 25.61
C TYR A 630 -2.58 -4.56 26.99
N ALA A 631 -3.28 -3.59 27.58
CA ALA A 631 -3.88 -3.74 28.91
C ALA A 631 -4.93 -4.87 28.97
N GLU A 632 -5.63 -5.10 27.86
CA GLU A 632 -6.67 -6.12 27.69
C GLU A 632 -6.13 -7.53 27.35
N LEU A 633 -4.84 -7.65 27.03
CA LEU A 633 -4.21 -8.92 26.69
C LEU A 633 -4.25 -9.88 27.89
N PRO A 634 -4.48 -11.20 27.71
CA PRO A 634 -4.49 -12.12 28.83
C PRO A 634 -3.15 -12.14 29.57
N ASP A 635 -3.20 -12.15 30.90
CA ASP A 635 -2.02 -12.11 31.79
C ASP A 635 -0.94 -13.13 31.41
N LYS A 636 -1.35 -14.32 30.96
CA LYS A 636 -0.41 -15.37 30.56
C LYS A 636 0.41 -14.97 29.33
N ILE A 637 -0.23 -14.35 28.34
CA ILE A 637 0.43 -13.86 27.13
C ILE A 637 1.30 -12.66 27.46
N LYS A 638 0.82 -11.72 28.30
CA LYS A 638 1.64 -10.60 28.79
C LYS A 638 2.96 -11.08 29.40
N ARG A 639 2.90 -12.05 30.32
CA ARG A 639 4.09 -12.62 30.96
C ARG A 639 5.05 -13.28 29.98
N ILE A 640 4.55 -13.90 28.92
CA ILE A 640 5.41 -14.47 27.86
C ILE A 640 6.11 -13.34 27.11
N VAL A 641 5.38 -12.32 26.69
CA VAL A 641 5.93 -11.16 25.97
C VAL A 641 6.97 -10.43 26.83
N GLU A 642 6.65 -10.12 28.08
CA GLU A 642 7.59 -9.50 29.05
C GLU A 642 8.82 -10.38 29.26
N GLY A 643 8.64 -11.70 29.45
CA GLY A 643 9.75 -12.63 29.64
C GLY A 643 10.67 -12.79 28.42
N GLN A 644 10.12 -12.69 27.21
CA GLN A 644 10.88 -12.80 25.96
C GLN A 644 11.57 -11.48 25.59
N THR A 645 10.93 -10.35 25.85
CA THR A 645 11.47 -9.01 25.52
C THR A 645 12.37 -8.44 26.61
N GLY A 646 12.14 -8.81 27.88
CA GLY A 646 12.75 -8.15 29.03
C GLY A 646 12.22 -6.74 29.30
N LEU A 647 11.18 -6.30 28.57
CA LEU A 647 10.52 -5.01 28.75
C LEU A 647 9.37 -5.15 29.76
N ASP A 648 9.18 -4.12 30.58
CA ASP A 648 8.05 -4.06 31.52
C ASP A 648 6.73 -3.63 30.85
N GLU A 649 5.60 -3.80 31.55
CA GLU A 649 4.26 -3.44 31.05
C GLU A 649 4.18 -1.98 30.59
N LYS A 650 4.85 -1.05 31.28
CA LYS A 650 4.81 0.38 30.93
C LYS A 650 5.59 0.66 29.65
N GLN A 651 6.75 0.01 29.47
CA GLN A 651 7.56 0.10 28.27
C GLN A 651 6.84 -0.51 27.06
N LEU A 652 6.23 -1.69 27.24
CA LEU A 652 5.46 -2.37 26.20
C LEU A 652 4.22 -1.59 25.80
N ALA A 653 3.43 -1.10 26.77
CA ALA A 653 2.24 -0.31 26.50
C ALA A 653 2.54 1.03 25.78
N ALA A 654 3.75 1.57 25.89
CA ALA A 654 4.17 2.78 25.19
C ALA A 654 4.60 2.53 23.74
N ARG A 655 4.95 1.28 23.38
CA ARG A 655 5.47 0.89 22.06
C ARG A 655 4.42 0.22 21.19
N ILE A 656 3.55 -0.59 21.82
CA ILE A 656 2.52 -1.37 21.15
C ILE A 656 1.36 -0.47 20.75
N GLN A 657 1.00 -0.54 19.47
CA GLN A 657 -0.07 0.26 18.86
C GLN A 657 -1.31 -0.59 18.58
N ASP A 658 -1.14 -1.81 18.09
CA ASP A 658 -2.24 -2.72 17.78
C ASP A 658 -1.95 -4.14 18.26
N ILE A 659 -3.00 -4.82 18.72
CA ILE A 659 -2.97 -6.25 19.00
C ILE A 659 -4.17 -6.89 18.34
N THR A 660 -3.88 -7.85 17.48
CA THR A 660 -4.90 -8.69 16.86
C THR A 660 -4.75 -10.13 17.35
N ARG A 661 -5.85 -10.72 17.84
CA ARG A 661 -5.93 -12.14 18.17
C ARG A 661 -6.98 -12.80 17.30
N ALA A 662 -6.60 -13.83 16.55
CA ALA A 662 -7.52 -14.52 15.66
C ALA A 662 -7.45 -16.03 15.81
N LYS A 663 -8.56 -16.68 15.46
CA LYS A 663 -8.66 -18.11 15.29
C LYS A 663 -9.64 -18.41 14.18
N THR A 664 -9.17 -19.03 13.12
CA THR A 664 -10.04 -19.51 12.03
C THR A 664 -10.46 -20.95 12.29
N ARG A 665 -11.45 -21.43 11.53
CA ARG A 665 -11.93 -22.81 11.58
C ARG A 665 -10.89 -23.89 11.25
N VAL A 666 -9.75 -23.53 10.64
CA VAL A 666 -8.65 -24.47 10.34
C VAL A 666 -7.53 -24.39 11.36
N ASP A 667 -7.52 -23.35 12.20
CA ASP A 667 -6.46 -23.14 13.18
C ASP A 667 -6.68 -24.01 14.41
N ARG A 668 -5.60 -24.62 14.86
CA ARG A 668 -5.60 -25.38 16.10
C ARG A 668 -5.62 -24.45 17.31
N ASP A 669 -4.78 -23.42 17.27
CA ASP A 669 -4.49 -22.51 18.36
C ASP A 669 -4.81 -21.05 17.96
N VAL A 670 -4.86 -20.16 18.95
CA VAL A 670 -5.10 -18.72 18.71
C VAL A 670 -3.82 -18.07 18.22
N HIS A 671 -3.86 -17.42 17.07
CA HIS A 671 -2.79 -16.55 16.61
C HIS A 671 -2.90 -15.17 17.27
N THR A 672 -1.76 -14.61 17.66
CA THR A 672 -1.67 -13.28 18.27
C THR A 672 -0.57 -12.50 17.56
N TRP A 673 -0.94 -11.37 16.96
CA TRP A 673 -0.02 -10.39 16.39
C TRP A 673 -0.04 -9.15 17.26
N ILE A 674 1.13 -8.69 17.67
CA ILE A 674 1.34 -7.50 18.49
C ILE A 674 2.25 -6.59 17.68
N THR A 675 1.75 -5.45 17.25
CA THR A 675 2.49 -4.53 16.39
C THR A 675 2.59 -3.15 17.01
N GLY A 676 3.69 -2.47 16.72
CA GLY A 676 4.00 -1.14 17.21
C GLY A 676 5.07 -0.49 16.35
N LYS A 677 5.48 0.72 16.73
CA LYS A 677 6.43 1.52 15.95
C LYS A 677 7.77 0.82 15.72
N ASP A 678 8.25 0.15 16.76
CA ASP A 678 9.57 -0.44 16.88
C ASP A 678 9.49 -1.84 17.49
N ILE A 679 8.32 -2.48 17.43
CA ILE A 679 8.05 -3.80 17.98
C ILE A 679 7.05 -4.56 17.12
N ASP A 680 7.38 -5.81 16.81
CA ASP A 680 6.52 -6.75 16.11
C ASP A 680 6.69 -8.13 16.76
N ILE A 681 5.59 -8.76 17.18
CA ILE A 681 5.60 -10.09 17.82
C ILE A 681 4.44 -10.91 17.24
N GLU A 682 4.79 -12.10 16.77
CA GLU A 682 3.83 -13.11 16.33
C GLU A 682 3.88 -14.33 17.24
N MET A 683 2.71 -14.78 17.68
CA MET A 683 2.55 -15.95 18.54
C MET A 683 1.46 -16.89 18.02
N GLU A 684 1.65 -18.18 18.24
CA GLU A 684 0.63 -19.22 18.08
C GLU A 684 0.42 -19.90 19.44
N GLY A 685 -0.77 -19.71 20.02
CA GLY A 685 -1.05 -20.05 21.40
C GLY A 685 -0.09 -19.33 22.35
N GLU A 686 0.78 -20.09 23.00
CA GLU A 686 1.78 -19.59 23.96
C GLU A 686 3.20 -19.53 23.38
N ARG A 687 3.37 -19.93 22.11
CA ARG A 687 4.66 -20.04 21.46
C ARG A 687 4.91 -18.79 20.61
N VAL A 688 6.01 -18.09 20.90
CA VAL A 688 6.49 -17.01 20.03
C VAL A 688 7.05 -17.63 18.75
N LEU A 689 6.49 -17.22 17.62
CA LEU A 689 6.93 -17.61 16.27
C LEU A 689 7.98 -16.62 15.76
N SER A 690 7.73 -15.34 15.93
CA SER A 690 8.67 -14.29 15.56
C SER A 690 8.55 -13.09 16.50
N MET A 691 9.64 -12.35 16.64
CA MET A 691 9.72 -11.12 17.40
C MET A 691 10.83 -10.24 16.84
N SER A 692 10.59 -8.95 16.68
CA SER A 692 11.60 -7.95 16.35
C SER A 692 11.32 -6.68 17.13
N TYR A 693 12.32 -6.10 17.81
CA TYR A 693 12.16 -4.81 18.47
C TYR A 693 13.47 -4.06 18.70
N GLU A 694 13.40 -2.73 18.76
CA GLU A 694 14.54 -1.88 19.14
C GLU A 694 14.86 -2.02 20.63
N ILE A 695 16.15 -2.20 20.95
CA ILE A 695 16.64 -2.32 22.32
C ILE A 695 17.55 -1.13 22.69
N PRO A 696 17.47 -0.62 23.92
CA PRO A 696 18.45 0.33 24.42
C PRO A 696 19.88 -0.25 24.36
N MET A 697 20.86 0.56 23.96
CA MET A 697 22.25 0.13 23.82
C MET A 697 22.88 -0.39 25.11
N ASP A 698 22.40 0.06 26.28
CA ASP A 698 22.84 -0.40 27.60
C ASP A 698 22.27 -1.78 27.98
N GLN A 699 21.28 -2.29 27.26
CA GLN A 699 20.75 -3.65 27.40
C GLN A 699 21.45 -4.67 26.48
N VAL A 700 22.25 -4.21 25.51
CA VAL A 700 23.02 -5.10 24.62
C VAL A 700 24.11 -5.79 25.43
N SER A 701 24.22 -7.12 25.28
CA SER A 701 25.27 -7.86 25.99
C SER A 701 26.68 -7.36 25.64
N ALA A 702 27.56 -7.24 26.64
CA ALA A 702 28.95 -6.83 26.44
C ALA A 702 29.69 -7.72 25.42
N LYS A 703 29.37 -9.02 25.42
CA LYS A 703 29.91 -9.98 24.45
C LYS A 703 29.53 -9.64 23.02
N ALA A 704 28.28 -9.22 22.78
CA ALA A 704 27.82 -8.84 21.45
C ALA A 704 28.48 -7.54 20.97
N LEU A 705 28.61 -6.55 21.86
CA LEU A 705 29.30 -5.29 21.56
C LEU A 705 30.78 -5.54 21.19
N GLU A 706 31.46 -6.45 21.90
CA GLU A 706 32.85 -6.80 21.57
C GLU A 706 32.98 -7.55 20.23
N SER A 707 32.03 -8.43 19.92
CA SER A 707 31.94 -9.06 18.60
C SER A 707 31.71 -8.05 17.48
N ALA A 708 30.80 -7.10 17.67
CA ALA A 708 30.55 -6.03 16.69
C ALA A 708 31.78 -5.13 16.51
N LYS A 709 32.46 -4.80 17.61
CA LYS A 709 33.73 -4.07 17.59
C LYS A 709 34.78 -4.79 16.74
N LYS A 710 34.96 -6.11 16.94
CA LYS A 710 35.87 -6.95 16.14
C LYS A 710 35.46 -7.01 14.66
N ALA A 711 34.16 -7.11 14.39
CA ALA A 711 33.64 -7.11 13.02
C ALA A 711 33.93 -5.79 12.30
N SER A 712 33.62 -4.65 12.92
CA SER A 712 33.90 -3.32 12.35
C SER A 712 35.38 -3.12 12.04
N LEU A 713 36.27 -3.52 12.96
CA LEU A 713 37.71 -3.48 12.74
C LEU A 713 38.14 -4.35 11.55
N THR A 714 37.47 -5.48 11.33
CA THR A 714 37.76 -6.40 10.23
C THR A 714 37.40 -5.79 8.87
N VAL A 715 36.20 -5.23 8.74
CA VAL A 715 35.68 -4.74 7.45
C VAL A 715 36.12 -3.31 7.13
N ARG A 716 36.19 -2.40 8.12
CA ARG A 716 36.57 -0.99 7.94
C ARG A 716 38.03 -0.69 8.30
N GLY A 717 38.74 -1.61 8.94
CA GLY A 717 40.11 -1.38 9.42
C GLY A 717 40.22 -0.43 10.63
N LYS A 718 39.08 0.03 11.16
CA LYS A 718 38.96 0.87 12.36
C LYS A 718 37.77 0.41 13.21
N GLU A 719 37.88 0.62 14.51
CA GLU A 719 36.74 0.41 15.42
C GLU A 719 35.65 1.44 15.09
N THR A 720 34.43 0.96 14.84
CA THR A 720 33.25 1.81 14.61
C THR A 720 32.29 1.63 15.79
N PRO A 721 31.94 2.69 16.54
CA PRO A 721 30.96 2.61 17.60
C PRO A 721 29.57 2.24 17.06
N MET A 722 28.94 1.23 17.65
CA MET A 722 27.53 0.93 17.40
C MET A 722 26.67 1.90 18.21
N ALA A 723 25.63 2.46 17.58
CA ALA A 723 24.75 3.46 18.16
C ALA A 723 23.30 2.99 18.28
N LEU A 724 22.90 2.01 17.46
CA LEU A 724 21.55 1.48 17.40
C LEU A 724 21.60 -0.03 17.56
N ALA A 725 20.55 -0.57 18.19
CA ALA A 725 20.42 -2.00 18.39
C ALA A 725 18.96 -2.44 18.29
N SER A 726 18.75 -3.59 17.66
CA SER A 726 17.48 -4.32 17.72
C SER A 726 17.75 -5.78 18.06
N ARG A 727 16.72 -6.49 18.52
CA ARG A 727 16.75 -7.94 18.67
C ARG A 727 15.72 -8.55 17.74
N THR A 728 16.14 -9.55 16.98
CA THR A 728 15.26 -10.36 16.15
C THR A 728 15.29 -11.81 16.59
N TYR A 729 14.11 -12.37 16.86
CA TYR A 729 13.85 -13.78 17.01
C TYR A 729 12.93 -14.27 15.89
N ARG A 730 13.28 -15.38 15.25
CA ARG A 730 12.43 -16.03 14.24
C ARG A 730 12.56 -17.54 14.33
N TYR A 731 11.46 -18.20 14.65
CA TYR A 731 11.34 -19.65 14.59
C TYR A 731 10.87 -20.07 13.21
N ASP A 732 11.72 -20.80 12.51
CA ASP A 732 11.36 -21.47 11.28
C ASP A 732 10.84 -22.88 11.59
N SER A 733 9.51 -23.03 11.55
CA SER A 733 8.85 -24.32 11.78
C SER A 733 9.18 -25.38 10.72
N ARG A 734 9.69 -24.96 9.56
CA ARG A 734 9.91 -25.79 8.38
C ARG A 734 11.18 -26.62 8.53
N ILE A 735 12.21 -26.01 9.11
CA ILE A 735 13.52 -26.62 9.37
C ILE A 735 13.79 -26.82 10.87
N GLY A 736 12.85 -26.39 11.74
CA GLY A 736 12.97 -26.52 13.20
C GLY A 736 14.10 -25.67 13.79
N ILE A 737 14.48 -24.59 13.12
CA ILE A 737 15.60 -23.72 13.52
C ILE A 737 15.03 -22.39 14.00
N ALA A 738 15.43 -22.00 15.22
CA ALA A 738 15.22 -20.65 15.71
C ALA A 738 16.46 -19.81 15.43
N LYS A 739 16.26 -18.58 14.98
CA LYS A 739 17.27 -17.53 14.95
C LYS A 739 16.97 -16.55 16.05
N ASP A 740 17.99 -16.17 16.80
CA ASP A 740 17.90 -15.17 17.84
C ASP A 740 19.20 -14.36 17.82
N TYR A 741 19.12 -13.10 17.43
CA TYR A 741 20.28 -12.25 17.23
C TYR A 741 19.99 -10.78 17.53
N TYR A 742 21.05 -10.08 17.90
CA TYR A 742 21.12 -8.63 17.86
C TYR A 742 21.42 -8.18 16.44
N ASP A 743 20.75 -7.15 15.96
CA ASP A 743 21.22 -6.33 14.84
C ASP A 743 21.79 -5.04 15.41
N LEU A 744 23.07 -4.76 15.14
CA LEU A 744 23.81 -3.64 15.70
C LEU A 744 24.27 -2.73 14.55
N GLU A 745 23.86 -1.47 14.60
CA GLU A 745 24.16 -0.50 13.55
C GLU A 745 25.00 0.68 14.08
N ASP A 746 25.81 1.27 13.19
CA ASP A 746 26.46 2.55 13.47
C ASP A 746 25.48 3.73 13.40
N GLN A 747 25.95 4.92 13.76
CA GLN A 747 25.10 6.12 13.81
C GLN A 747 24.55 6.51 12.43
N GLU A 748 25.30 6.24 11.38
CA GLU A 748 24.97 6.57 9.98
C GLU A 748 24.09 5.48 9.34
N ARG A 749 23.95 4.31 9.98
CA ARG A 749 23.30 3.08 9.47
C ARG A 749 23.97 2.52 8.23
N ASP A 750 25.23 2.88 8.02
CA ASP A 750 26.00 2.41 6.89
C ASP A 750 26.67 1.07 7.21
N LEU A 751 26.86 0.74 8.49
CA LEU A 751 27.35 -0.56 8.95
C LEU A 751 26.30 -1.24 9.84
N SER A 752 25.87 -2.43 9.45
CA SER A 752 25.04 -3.35 10.24
C SER A 752 25.80 -4.65 10.51
N ILE A 753 25.74 -5.12 11.76
CA ILE A 753 26.37 -6.35 12.21
C ILE A 753 25.36 -7.17 13.00
N GLN A 754 25.09 -8.38 12.54
CA GLN A 754 24.24 -9.32 13.27
C GLN A 754 25.08 -10.22 14.17
N VAL A 755 24.69 -10.30 15.44
CA VAL A 755 25.39 -11.09 16.46
C VAL A 755 24.40 -11.98 17.19
N GLY A 756 24.64 -13.30 17.23
CA GLY A 756 23.75 -14.24 17.91
C GLY A 756 23.50 -13.85 19.38
N TYR A 757 22.22 -13.78 19.77
CA TYR A 757 21.77 -13.16 21.01
C TYR A 757 22.38 -13.83 22.25
N ASN A 758 22.37 -15.17 22.27
CA ASN A 758 22.95 -15.98 23.34
C ASN A 758 24.41 -16.38 23.08
N THR A 759 24.82 -16.46 21.81
CA THR A 759 26.12 -17.03 21.44
C THR A 759 27.22 -15.98 21.38
N GLY A 760 26.88 -14.73 21.10
CA GLY A 760 27.84 -13.67 20.79
C GLY A 760 28.62 -13.90 19.49
N ARG A 761 28.23 -14.89 18.66
CA ARG A 761 28.89 -15.17 17.37
C ARG A 761 28.41 -14.18 16.32
N ILE A 762 29.34 -13.65 15.51
CA ILE A 762 29.00 -12.83 14.35
C ILE A 762 28.29 -13.73 13.34
N LEU A 763 27.13 -13.31 12.86
CA LEU A 763 26.31 -14.04 11.89
C LEU A 763 26.31 -13.35 10.52
N SER A 764 26.34 -12.02 10.52
CA SER A 764 26.30 -11.21 9.30
C SER A 764 27.06 -9.91 9.54
N VAL A 765 27.67 -9.38 8.48
CA VAL A 765 28.18 -8.01 8.39
C VAL A 765 27.78 -7.41 7.05
N TYR A 766 27.24 -6.20 7.09
CA TYR A 766 26.86 -5.41 5.92
C TYR A 766 27.40 -3.98 6.06
N ASP A 767 28.18 -3.51 5.08
CA ASP A 767 28.79 -2.18 5.06
C ASP A 767 28.44 -1.46 3.74
N SER A 768 27.37 -0.68 3.77
CA SER A 768 26.90 0.07 2.62
C SER A 768 27.80 1.25 2.24
N ASP A 769 28.75 1.68 3.08
CA ASP A 769 29.74 2.71 2.71
C ASP A 769 30.66 2.24 1.57
N ILE A 770 30.79 0.93 1.36
CA ILE A 770 31.56 0.37 0.23
C ILE A 770 30.68 -0.36 -0.80
N LEU A 771 29.35 -0.17 -0.71
CA LEU A 771 28.40 -0.60 -1.72
C LEU A 771 28.57 0.24 -2.99
N GLU A 772 28.52 -0.41 -4.15
CA GLU A 772 28.42 0.23 -5.45
C GLU A 772 27.10 -0.21 -6.09
N THR A 773 26.24 0.74 -6.47
CA THR A 773 25.02 0.43 -7.23
C THR A 773 25.38 -0.13 -8.60
N GLY A 774 24.84 -1.30 -8.93
CA GLY A 774 25.14 -2.01 -10.17
C GLY A 774 24.72 -1.21 -11.41
N THR A 775 25.69 -0.68 -12.15
CA THR A 775 25.49 -0.33 -13.57
C THR A 775 25.79 -1.57 -14.44
N ASN A 776 25.21 -1.63 -15.65
CA ASN A 776 25.52 -2.68 -16.63
C ASN A 776 27.04 -2.86 -16.89
N ALA A 777 27.83 -1.79 -16.74
CA ALA A 777 29.29 -1.85 -16.90
C ALA A 777 29.99 -2.55 -15.72
N THR A 778 29.48 -2.38 -14.50
CA THR A 778 29.93 -3.10 -13.29
C THR A 778 29.55 -4.58 -13.32
N GLU A 779 28.35 -4.91 -13.81
CA GLU A 779 27.91 -6.31 -13.94
C GLU A 779 28.85 -7.12 -14.85
N ALA A 780 29.23 -6.56 -16.01
CA ALA A 780 30.18 -7.17 -16.94
C ALA A 780 31.62 -7.32 -16.37
N LEU A 781 31.95 -6.58 -15.30
CA LEU A 781 33.24 -6.73 -14.59
C LEU A 781 33.21 -7.92 -13.63
N PHE A 782 32.07 -8.23 -13.00
CA PHE A 782 31.99 -9.32 -12.01
C PHE A 782 32.18 -10.70 -12.63
N ASP A 783 31.81 -10.87 -13.91
CA ASP A 783 32.07 -12.08 -14.69
C ASP A 783 33.56 -12.36 -14.89
N LYS A 784 34.41 -11.32 -14.83
CA LYS A 784 35.86 -11.43 -15.07
C LYS A 784 36.63 -11.95 -13.86
N PHE A 785 36.08 -11.88 -12.65
CA PHE A 785 36.75 -12.45 -11.48
C PHE A 785 36.71 -13.98 -11.57
N SER A 786 37.86 -14.62 -11.38
CA SER A 786 37.93 -16.07 -11.23
C SER A 786 37.46 -16.50 -9.84
N ASN A 787 36.93 -17.71 -9.70
CA ASN A 787 36.53 -18.26 -8.40
C ASN A 787 37.69 -18.23 -7.38
N LYS A 788 38.93 -18.40 -7.84
CA LYS A 788 40.12 -18.26 -7.00
C LYS A 788 40.29 -16.84 -6.46
N GLN A 789 40.13 -15.81 -7.29
CA GLN A 789 40.21 -14.42 -6.83
C GLN A 789 39.11 -14.09 -5.81
N VAL A 790 37.90 -14.61 -6.03
CA VAL A 790 36.78 -14.44 -5.10
C VAL A 790 37.06 -15.10 -3.75
N LEU A 791 37.56 -16.35 -3.76
CA LEU A 791 37.98 -17.06 -2.53
C LEU A 791 39.11 -16.34 -1.81
N ASP A 792 40.16 -15.95 -2.53
CA ASP A 792 41.32 -15.28 -1.95
C ASP A 792 40.93 -13.91 -1.34
N ALA A 793 39.93 -13.23 -1.91
CA ALA A 793 39.38 -11.99 -1.38
C ALA A 793 38.52 -12.20 -0.12
N ALA A 794 37.66 -13.23 -0.08
CA ALA A 794 36.76 -13.49 1.05
C ALA A 794 37.46 -14.15 2.25
N ALA A 795 38.43 -15.04 2.02
CA ALA A 795 39.00 -15.92 3.04
C ALA A 795 39.57 -15.20 4.28
N PRO A 796 40.30 -14.07 4.16
CA PRO A 796 40.82 -13.37 5.33
C PRO A 796 39.73 -12.83 6.25
N ASP A 797 38.63 -12.34 5.69
CA ASP A 797 37.53 -11.73 6.44
C ASP A 797 36.62 -12.81 7.01
N VAL A 798 36.27 -13.84 6.24
CA VAL A 798 35.52 -15.00 6.72
C VAL A 798 36.22 -15.69 7.89
N LYS A 799 37.54 -15.85 7.83
CA LYS A 799 38.32 -16.41 8.94
C LYS A 799 38.30 -15.52 10.18
N ARG A 800 38.35 -14.20 10.02
CA ARG A 800 38.34 -13.25 11.15
C ARG A 800 36.96 -13.09 11.78
N LEU A 801 35.92 -13.02 10.96
CA LEU A 801 34.52 -12.82 11.37
C LEU A 801 33.92 -14.11 11.93
N PHE A 802 33.98 -15.20 11.17
CA PHE A 802 33.24 -16.43 11.46
C PHE A 802 34.12 -17.55 12.02
N SER A 803 35.44 -17.36 12.08
CA SER A 803 36.40 -18.41 12.45
C SER A 803 36.35 -19.64 11.53
N ILE A 804 36.02 -19.41 10.25
CA ILE A 804 35.90 -20.45 9.22
C ILE A 804 37.07 -20.32 8.24
N ASP A 805 37.72 -21.45 7.95
CA ASP A 805 38.72 -21.53 6.88
C ASP A 805 38.04 -21.95 5.57
N LEU A 806 38.09 -21.08 4.56
CA LEU A 806 37.52 -21.34 3.23
C LEU A 806 38.36 -22.31 2.38
N ASN A 807 39.47 -22.84 2.91
CA ASN A 807 40.22 -23.90 2.24
C ASN A 807 39.32 -25.11 1.96
N GLY A 808 39.24 -25.50 0.68
CA GLY A 808 38.41 -26.60 0.19
C GLY A 808 36.94 -26.25 -0.03
N TYR A 809 36.54 -24.97 0.06
CA TYR A 809 35.22 -24.51 -0.35
C TYR A 809 35.17 -24.30 -1.88
N SER A 810 34.01 -24.60 -2.47
CA SER A 810 33.66 -24.19 -3.83
C SER A 810 32.96 -22.82 -3.82
N VAL A 811 32.95 -22.14 -4.97
CA VAL A 811 32.20 -20.90 -5.19
C VAL A 811 31.10 -21.16 -6.21
N GLU A 812 29.86 -20.87 -5.82
CA GLU A 812 28.71 -20.79 -6.71
C GLU A 812 28.33 -19.31 -6.92
N ARG A 813 27.94 -18.95 -8.15
CA ARG A 813 27.53 -17.58 -8.53
C ARG A 813 26.61 -17.59 -9.75
N TYR A 814 25.89 -16.50 -9.95
CA TYR A 814 25.11 -16.23 -11.16
C TYR A 814 25.85 -15.25 -12.08
N ASN A 815 25.73 -15.41 -13.40
CA ASN A 815 26.37 -14.52 -14.38
C ASN A 815 25.88 -13.07 -14.23
N GLY A 816 26.80 -12.12 -14.29
CA GLY A 816 26.55 -10.69 -14.13
C GLY A 816 26.26 -10.25 -12.69
N GLN A 817 26.26 -11.16 -11.72
CA GLN A 817 25.96 -10.83 -10.32
C GLN A 817 27.22 -10.79 -9.46
N ASN A 818 27.17 -9.93 -8.45
CA ASN A 818 28.23 -9.81 -7.44
C ASN A 818 27.96 -10.64 -6.18
N TRP A 819 26.99 -11.56 -6.23
CA TRP A 819 26.62 -12.47 -5.16
C TRP A 819 27.35 -13.81 -5.31
N TYR A 820 28.03 -14.24 -4.23
CA TYR A 820 28.83 -15.45 -4.20
C TYR A 820 28.42 -16.32 -3.02
N ILE A 821 28.34 -17.63 -3.26
CA ILE A 821 28.00 -18.64 -2.24
C ILE A 821 29.19 -19.59 -2.10
N PHE A 822 29.72 -19.70 -0.90
CA PHE A 822 30.83 -20.57 -0.55
C PHE A 822 30.31 -21.83 0.14
N LYS A 823 30.54 -22.99 -0.48
CA LYS A 823 30.04 -24.29 0.03
C LYS A 823 31.15 -25.30 0.23
N ARG A 824 31.00 -26.10 1.29
CA ARG A 824 31.77 -27.31 1.53
C ARG A 824 30.89 -28.31 2.26
N GLU A 825 30.88 -29.55 1.80
CA GLU A 825 30.09 -30.61 2.42
C GLU A 825 30.42 -30.74 3.92
N GLY A 826 29.38 -30.81 4.75
CA GLY A 826 29.49 -30.90 6.21
C GLY A 826 29.97 -29.63 6.92
N SER A 827 30.10 -28.49 6.22
CA SER A 827 30.50 -27.20 6.79
C SER A 827 29.41 -26.14 6.62
N LEU A 828 29.51 -25.02 7.35
CA LEU A 828 28.59 -23.90 7.22
C LEU A 828 28.71 -23.25 5.84
N THR A 829 27.58 -23.01 5.17
CA THR A 829 27.54 -22.23 3.94
C THR A 829 27.71 -20.74 4.26
N ILE A 830 28.55 -20.05 3.49
CA ILE A 830 28.78 -18.60 3.61
C ILE A 830 28.31 -17.93 2.33
N GLU A 831 27.68 -16.78 2.46
CA GLU A 831 27.24 -15.95 1.33
C GLU A 831 27.90 -14.58 1.43
N GLY A 832 28.11 -13.93 0.30
CA GLY A 832 28.66 -12.58 0.31
C GLY A 832 28.50 -11.83 -0.99
N GLN A 833 28.57 -10.50 -0.88
CA GLN A 833 28.55 -9.60 -2.02
C GLN A 833 29.81 -8.74 -2.09
N MET A 834 30.37 -8.61 -3.29
CA MET A 834 31.67 -7.98 -3.53
C MET A 834 31.54 -6.77 -4.46
N ASN A 835 32.32 -5.72 -4.22
CA ASN A 835 32.42 -4.57 -5.14
C ASN A 835 33.51 -4.76 -6.20
N ARG A 836 33.67 -3.80 -7.12
CA ARG A 836 34.65 -3.90 -8.23
C ARG A 836 36.12 -3.92 -7.77
N TYR A 837 36.39 -3.57 -6.52
CA TYR A 837 37.72 -3.55 -5.92
C TYR A 837 38.06 -4.83 -5.16
N SER A 838 37.28 -5.90 -5.37
CA SER A 838 37.44 -7.18 -4.66
C SER A 838 37.29 -7.06 -3.13
N LYS A 839 36.42 -6.15 -2.67
CA LYS A 839 36.05 -6.00 -1.26
C LYS A 839 34.63 -6.46 -1.04
N PHE A 840 34.43 -7.30 -0.03
CA PHE A 840 33.10 -7.75 0.36
C PHE A 840 32.46 -6.69 1.25
N TYR A 841 31.34 -6.14 0.78
CA TYR A 841 30.50 -5.24 1.56
C TYR A 841 29.39 -5.99 2.29
N ARG A 842 29.19 -7.28 1.99
CA ARG A 842 28.27 -8.15 2.70
C ARG A 842 28.89 -9.53 2.87
N LEU A 843 28.82 -10.09 4.07
CA LEU A 843 29.20 -11.47 4.38
C LEU A 843 28.24 -12.04 5.42
N ASP A 844 27.65 -13.20 5.12
CA ASP A 844 26.63 -13.85 5.94
C ASP A 844 26.94 -15.33 6.14
N ILE A 845 26.62 -15.87 7.31
CA ILE A 845 26.38 -17.31 7.48
C ILE A 845 24.98 -17.60 6.93
N ASP A 846 24.88 -18.49 5.93
CA ASP A 846 23.61 -18.80 5.27
C ASP A 846 22.53 -19.13 6.30
N SER A 847 21.40 -18.47 6.09
CA SER A 847 20.15 -18.59 6.81
C SER A 847 19.63 -20.02 7.01
N ASN A 848 20.01 -20.98 6.17
CA ASN A 848 19.61 -22.39 6.24
C ASN A 848 20.54 -23.26 7.09
N ASN A 849 21.66 -22.72 7.57
CA ASN A 849 22.52 -23.43 8.50
C ASN A 849 21.82 -23.62 9.85
N ASN A 850 22.02 -24.77 10.50
CA ASN A 850 21.57 -24.96 11.88
C ASN A 850 22.48 -24.18 12.84
N ILE A 851 22.09 -22.96 13.18
CA ILE A 851 22.88 -22.03 14.01
C ILE A 851 22.82 -22.41 15.51
N ASN A 852 21.94 -23.36 15.90
CA ASN A 852 21.85 -23.94 17.24
C ASN A 852 22.90 -25.03 17.50
N LEU A 853 24.13 -24.82 17.03
CA LEU A 853 25.27 -25.59 17.50
C LEU A 853 25.82 -24.92 18.77
N ASN A 854 25.20 -25.31 19.90
CA ASN A 854 25.90 -25.37 21.18
C ASN A 854 27.20 -26.16 21.01
#